data_AF-A0AAU6P9A9-F1
#
_entry.id   AF-A0AAU6P9A9-F1
#
_cell.length_a   1.000
_cell.length_b   1.000
_cell.length_c   1.000
_cell.angle_alpha   90.00
_cell.angle_beta   90.00
_cell.angle_gamma   90.00
#
_symmetry.space_group_name_H-M   'P 1'
#
loop_
_entity.id
_entity.type
_entity.pdbx_description
1 polymer ?
#
loop_
_entity_poly.entity_id
_entity_poly.type
_entity_poly.pdbx_seq_one_letter_code
_entity_poly.pdbx_strand_id
1 'polypeptide(L)'
;MRELIDKFLIKNSKKLQFTGNVYTYNQNIDRNILNRLVDKYNIAFEEEVLTINDNYLAIFIDEIFEDNSSSWTRMDRNHYLSSIINENYLISLYSEETQGSNKRPDNLKIIQWDEIDEIKLFEDDDEDLFFRFFISNSTDTVDIYSERFATQSLKTCRELLKLFDSIKDADSSQIKSSYQEQVDNLIGQEKYQEALNLTNDLILEEENHTEYSRDYVLASVHKPKLLFLTDKLNESLKAVNDLIQLCDELKEEESVNEVYVLAYELKSEICYKMQQFDLAIKNIGFCERLIEENNFEGISKGEIREIKEAKTKYYNALINEFSKVSADNRKQVFISNEIHPSENFLTLKKQNLPLDISFPFGHPHINNIYTCHPLKNNHYIPLAKIKQELFKDRVSEFCYLMQCLGATKIEISTSNNKTIENNSKSSLKVDANIDYKVTRAKVDYQMDKEEENKQIELLGIKKVQTFKPTNKPYIPEDLIWYNSETSWQRLANQRINGNIAVHTENIVSMFNEVVSNNEINKINAELKFLLPKIGVDYNKENEIKTNSKETLEWGVFVQFQDKELLEQKKTIEIPEINNKIEKYKEEVAFMIEDDGLIDDGERRMLERKQKKYGLTKEQAEAVEQELLFNPNEIKYIEEYKLMLEEGSITETERKMLTRYAKRYDIDETRQQELEDSLN
;
A
#
# COMPACT_ATOMS: atom_id res chain seq x y z
N MET A 1 -26.07 5.54 -34.49
CA MET A 1 -25.83 5.90 -35.90
C MET A 1 -26.32 4.86 -36.91
N ARG A 2 -25.97 3.57 -36.76
CA ARG A 2 -26.37 2.48 -37.66
C ARG A 2 -27.87 2.40 -38.02
N GLU A 3 -28.76 2.33 -37.02
CA GLU A 3 -30.21 2.27 -37.27
C GLU A 3 -30.74 3.47 -38.06
N LEU A 4 -30.14 4.64 -37.85
CA LEU A 4 -30.52 5.88 -38.51
C LEU A 4 -30.23 5.78 -40.02
N ILE A 5 -29.02 5.34 -40.37
CA ILE A 5 -28.57 5.13 -41.76
C ILE A 5 -29.39 4.04 -42.44
N ASP A 6 -29.56 2.88 -41.80
CA ASP A 6 -30.35 1.77 -42.33
C ASP A 6 -31.80 2.19 -42.58
N LYS A 7 -32.43 2.85 -41.60
CA LYS A 7 -33.80 3.36 -41.73
C LYS A 7 -33.90 4.39 -42.85
N PHE A 8 -32.91 5.28 -43.00
CA PHE A 8 -32.89 6.26 -44.08
C PHE A 8 -32.81 5.59 -45.45
N LEU A 9 -31.81 4.74 -45.68
CA LEU A 9 -31.54 4.14 -46.98
C LEU A 9 -32.61 3.08 -47.36
N ILE A 10 -33.04 2.24 -46.42
CA ILE A 10 -34.05 1.19 -46.67
C ILE A 10 -35.44 1.80 -46.86
N LYS A 11 -35.89 2.68 -45.95
CA LYS A 11 -37.25 3.25 -45.99
C LYS A 11 -37.45 4.22 -47.15
N ASN A 12 -36.39 4.93 -47.55
CA ASN A 12 -36.46 5.89 -48.65
C ASN A 12 -35.93 5.34 -49.99
N SER A 13 -35.50 4.08 -50.06
CA SER A 13 -34.97 3.43 -51.28
C SER A 13 -35.78 3.68 -52.56
N LYS A 14 -37.12 3.73 -52.48
CA LYS A 14 -38.01 4.01 -53.63
C LYS A 14 -38.11 5.50 -54.02
N LYS A 15 -37.65 6.41 -53.16
CA LYS A 15 -37.75 7.87 -53.32
C LYS A 15 -36.41 8.52 -53.65
N LEU A 16 -35.31 7.87 -53.26
CA LEU A 16 -33.93 8.27 -53.56
C LEU A 16 -33.56 7.79 -54.96
N GLN A 17 -32.84 8.63 -55.68
CA GLN A 17 -32.33 8.36 -57.03
C GLN A 17 -30.82 8.33 -56.95
N PHE A 18 -30.25 7.13 -57.06
CA PHE A 18 -28.81 6.91 -57.13
C PHE A 18 -28.42 6.53 -58.57
N THR A 19 -27.28 7.03 -59.03
CA THR A 19 -26.65 6.75 -60.33
C THR A 19 -25.76 5.50 -60.25
N GLY A 20 -25.21 5.22 -59.07
CA GLY A 20 -24.39 4.04 -58.78
C GLY A 20 -25.00 3.10 -57.72
N ASN A 21 -24.14 2.24 -57.16
CA ASN A 21 -24.51 1.27 -56.13
C ASN A 21 -24.40 1.86 -54.73
N VAL A 22 -25.38 1.51 -53.88
CA VAL A 22 -25.39 1.90 -52.46
C VAL A 22 -25.61 0.67 -51.62
N TYR A 23 -24.67 0.42 -50.71
CA TYR A 23 -24.71 -0.70 -49.77
C TYR A 23 -24.85 -0.16 -48.36
N THR A 24 -25.61 -0.88 -47.52
CA THR A 24 -25.68 -0.62 -46.08
C THR A 24 -25.19 -1.85 -45.33
N TYR A 25 -24.88 -1.70 -44.05
CA TYR A 25 -24.38 -2.78 -43.20
C TYR A 25 -25.17 -4.10 -43.31
N ASN A 26 -26.50 -4.06 -43.45
CA ASN A 26 -27.33 -5.28 -43.53
C ASN A 26 -27.42 -5.89 -44.93
N GLN A 27 -26.88 -5.23 -45.95
CA GLN A 27 -26.82 -5.77 -47.30
C GLN A 27 -25.49 -6.52 -47.44
N ASN A 28 -25.55 -7.83 -47.69
CA ASN A 28 -24.35 -8.62 -48.00
C ASN A 28 -23.70 -8.06 -49.28
N ILE A 29 -22.75 -7.14 -49.12
CA ILE A 29 -21.92 -6.65 -50.22
C ILE A 29 -21.10 -7.82 -50.76
N ASP A 30 -21.01 -7.94 -52.08
CA ASP A 30 -20.18 -8.98 -52.69
C ASP A 30 -18.73 -8.79 -52.24
N ARG A 31 -18.11 -9.88 -51.78
CA ARG A 31 -16.75 -9.83 -51.22
C ARG A 31 -15.72 -9.29 -52.21
N ASN A 32 -15.90 -9.50 -53.51
CA ASN A 32 -15.00 -8.95 -54.52
C ASN A 32 -15.17 -7.44 -54.68
N ILE A 33 -16.39 -6.94 -54.54
CA ILE A 33 -16.67 -5.48 -54.57
C ILE A 33 -16.03 -4.84 -53.34
N LEU A 34 -16.20 -5.42 -52.15
CA LEU A 34 -15.61 -4.91 -50.91
C LEU A 34 -14.07 -4.95 -50.95
N ASN A 35 -13.47 -6.06 -51.39
CA ASN A 35 -12.01 -6.15 -51.57
C ASN A 35 -11.52 -5.06 -52.53
N ARG A 36 -12.16 -4.89 -53.69
CA ARG A 36 -11.77 -3.86 -54.68
C ARG A 36 -11.90 -2.45 -54.11
N LEU A 37 -12.93 -2.17 -53.31
CA LEU A 37 -13.12 -0.89 -52.64
C LEU A 37 -11.97 -0.62 -51.65
N VAL A 38 -11.72 -1.56 -50.73
CA VAL A 38 -10.66 -1.45 -49.71
C VAL A 38 -9.29 -1.27 -50.37
N ASP A 39 -8.97 -2.09 -51.38
CA ASP A 39 -7.72 -1.99 -52.14
C ASP A 39 -7.54 -0.60 -52.75
N LYS A 40 -8.60 -0.01 -53.30
CA LYS A 40 -8.55 1.33 -53.91
C LYS A 40 -8.25 2.44 -52.91
N TYR A 41 -8.88 2.39 -51.74
CA TYR A 41 -8.58 3.35 -50.67
C TYR A 41 -7.14 3.18 -50.19
N ASN A 42 -6.71 1.96 -49.90
CA ASN A 42 -5.34 1.70 -49.42
C ASN A 42 -4.28 2.10 -50.45
N ILE A 43 -4.53 1.88 -51.75
CA ILE A 43 -3.67 2.38 -52.83
C ILE A 43 -3.63 3.91 -52.85
N ALA A 44 -4.77 4.59 -52.67
CA ALA A 44 -4.83 6.05 -52.65
C ALA A 44 -4.15 6.67 -51.41
N PHE A 45 -4.12 5.94 -50.29
CA PHE A 45 -3.39 6.31 -49.08
C PHE A 45 -1.90 5.98 -49.12
N GLU A 46 -1.47 5.12 -50.04
CA GLU A 46 -0.13 4.51 -50.06
C GLU A 46 0.20 3.67 -48.79
N GLU A 47 -0.81 3.32 -47.98
CA GLU A 47 -0.73 2.48 -46.77
C GLU A 47 -2.06 1.76 -46.49
N GLU A 48 -2.04 0.74 -45.62
CA GLU A 48 -3.24 -0.01 -45.25
C GLU A 48 -4.04 0.75 -44.18
N VAL A 49 -5.06 1.50 -44.61
CA VAL A 49 -5.92 2.32 -43.74
C VAL A 49 -7.28 1.68 -43.50
N LEU A 50 -7.77 0.90 -44.47
CA LEU A 50 -9.06 0.22 -44.44
C LEU A 50 -8.88 -1.29 -44.50
N THR A 51 -9.72 -2.03 -43.78
CA THR A 51 -9.78 -3.50 -43.82
C THR A 51 -11.18 -4.00 -44.15
N ILE A 52 -11.26 -5.19 -44.74
CA ILE A 52 -12.55 -5.83 -45.06
C ILE A 52 -13.44 -6.12 -43.84
N ASN A 53 -12.89 -6.02 -42.63
CA ASN A 53 -13.58 -6.28 -41.38
C ASN A 53 -14.06 -4.99 -40.70
N ASP A 54 -13.73 -3.81 -41.23
CA ASP A 54 -14.16 -2.55 -40.61
C ASP A 54 -15.69 -2.41 -40.66
N ASN A 55 -16.23 -1.70 -39.67
CA ASN A 55 -17.66 -1.46 -39.54
C ASN A 55 -18.14 -0.35 -40.50
N TYR A 56 -18.35 -0.69 -41.77
CA TYR A 56 -18.90 0.22 -42.78
C TYR A 56 -20.43 0.32 -42.65
N LEU A 57 -20.93 1.50 -42.26
CA LEU A 57 -22.37 1.72 -42.08
C LEU A 57 -23.09 1.93 -43.42
N ALA A 58 -22.47 2.70 -44.33
CA ALA A 58 -22.93 2.88 -45.70
C ALA A 58 -21.76 3.05 -46.66
N ILE A 59 -21.92 2.49 -47.86
CA ILE A 59 -20.94 2.56 -48.94
C ILE A 59 -21.67 3.02 -50.20
N PHE A 60 -21.13 4.05 -50.84
CA PHE A 60 -21.59 4.57 -52.12
C PHE A 60 -20.49 4.31 -53.15
N ILE A 61 -20.84 3.74 -54.30
CA ILE A 61 -19.89 3.47 -55.39
C ILE A 61 -20.55 3.88 -56.70
N ASP A 62 -19.86 4.71 -57.48
CA ASP A 62 -20.25 5.07 -58.85
C ASP A 62 -19.07 4.90 -59.81
N GLU A 63 -19.34 4.43 -61.02
CA GLU A 63 -18.35 4.24 -62.08
C GLU A 63 -18.81 4.98 -63.33
N ILE A 64 -18.12 6.08 -63.67
CA ILE A 64 -18.51 6.97 -64.76
C ILE A 64 -17.54 6.79 -65.93
N PHE A 65 -18.09 6.53 -67.12
CA PHE A 65 -17.34 6.48 -68.38
C PHE A 65 -17.49 7.79 -69.14
N GLU A 66 -16.38 8.45 -69.44
CA GLU A 66 -16.32 9.68 -70.23
C GLU A 66 -15.79 9.36 -71.63
N ASP A 67 -16.70 9.38 -72.62
CA ASP A 67 -16.39 9.18 -74.04
C ASP A 67 -15.75 10.46 -74.63
N ASN A 68 -14.47 10.38 -74.94
CA ASN A 68 -13.70 11.48 -75.52
C ASN A 68 -13.43 11.27 -77.02
N SER A 69 -14.12 10.34 -77.68
CA SER A 69 -13.93 10.00 -79.09
C SER A 69 -14.08 11.17 -80.09
N SER A 70 -14.74 12.25 -79.67
CA SER A 70 -14.88 13.49 -80.45
C SER A 70 -13.70 14.47 -80.30
N SER A 71 -12.78 14.23 -79.37
CA SER A 71 -11.60 15.04 -79.10
C SER A 71 -10.32 14.34 -79.55
N TRP A 72 -9.65 14.87 -80.57
CA TRP A 72 -8.36 14.37 -81.07
C TRP A 72 -7.19 14.44 -80.06
N THR A 73 -7.41 15.00 -78.86
CA THR A 73 -6.38 15.22 -77.83
C THR A 73 -6.67 14.57 -76.47
N ARG A 74 -7.88 14.00 -76.26
CA ARG A 74 -8.27 13.38 -74.99
C ARG A 74 -8.59 11.90 -75.20
N MET A 75 -8.10 11.05 -74.32
CA MET A 75 -8.46 9.62 -74.29
C MET A 75 -9.74 9.44 -73.48
N ASP A 76 -10.50 8.39 -73.76
CA ASP A 76 -11.62 7.97 -72.91
C ASP A 76 -11.16 7.78 -71.47
N ARG A 77 -12.02 8.12 -70.51
CA ARG A 77 -11.70 8.08 -69.07
C ARG A 77 -12.74 7.29 -68.30
N ASN A 78 -12.26 6.51 -67.33
CA ASN A 78 -13.10 5.82 -66.35
C ASN A 78 -12.84 6.47 -65.00
N HIS A 79 -13.89 6.90 -64.32
CA HIS A 79 -13.81 7.48 -62.99
C HIS A 79 -14.47 6.55 -61.99
N TYR A 80 -13.74 6.16 -60.95
CA TYR A 80 -14.23 5.42 -59.80
C TYR A 80 -14.45 6.39 -58.64
N LEU A 81 -15.72 6.56 -58.28
CA LEU A 81 -16.16 7.47 -57.23
C LEU A 81 -16.71 6.64 -56.08
N SER A 82 -16.31 6.96 -54.85
CA SER A 82 -16.91 6.30 -53.70
C SER A 82 -16.89 7.18 -52.46
N SER A 83 -17.81 6.89 -51.56
CA SER A 83 -17.78 7.42 -50.20
C SER A 83 -18.21 6.33 -49.22
N ILE A 84 -17.55 6.30 -48.06
CA ILE A 84 -17.80 5.35 -46.99
C ILE A 84 -18.13 6.16 -45.74
N ILE A 85 -19.20 5.77 -45.06
CA ILE A 85 -19.61 6.31 -43.77
C ILE A 85 -19.39 5.22 -42.73
N ASN A 86 -18.66 5.53 -41.67
CA ASN A 86 -18.62 4.73 -40.45
C ASN A 86 -19.05 5.56 -39.24
N GLU A 87 -18.83 5.04 -38.04
CA GLU A 87 -19.24 5.67 -36.78
C GLU A 87 -18.46 6.95 -36.44
N ASN A 88 -17.23 7.08 -36.94
CA ASN A 88 -16.31 8.14 -36.53
C ASN A 88 -16.07 9.17 -37.64
N TYR A 89 -16.05 8.73 -38.90
CA TYR A 89 -15.70 9.55 -40.05
C TYR A 89 -16.52 9.25 -41.31
N LEU A 90 -16.45 10.22 -42.21
CA LEU A 90 -16.78 10.12 -43.62
C LEU A 90 -15.48 10.14 -44.41
N ILE A 91 -15.29 9.15 -45.28
CA ILE A 91 -14.17 9.11 -46.22
C ILE A 91 -14.69 9.03 -47.65
N SER A 92 -14.02 9.71 -48.58
CA SER A 92 -14.46 9.82 -49.97
C SER A 92 -13.29 9.82 -50.96
N LEU A 93 -13.42 9.06 -52.03
CA LEU A 93 -12.41 8.84 -53.06
C LEU A 93 -12.95 9.19 -54.46
N TYR A 94 -12.13 9.90 -55.22
CA TYR A 94 -12.26 10.04 -56.68
C TYR A 94 -10.97 9.52 -57.30
N SER A 95 -11.07 8.50 -58.15
CA SER A 95 -9.92 7.85 -58.79
C SER A 95 -10.16 7.74 -60.30
N GLU A 96 -9.23 8.22 -61.12
CA GLU A 96 -9.28 8.08 -62.59
C GLU A 96 -8.63 6.75 -62.97
N GLU A 97 -9.36 5.72 -63.40
CA GLU A 97 -8.81 4.38 -63.63
C GLU A 97 -8.04 4.22 -64.95
N THR A 98 -8.15 5.16 -65.89
CA THR A 98 -7.51 5.04 -67.21
C THR A 98 -6.00 5.34 -67.16
N GLN A 99 -5.21 4.43 -67.75
CA GLN A 99 -3.75 4.52 -67.82
C GLN A 99 -3.35 5.45 -68.99
N GLY A 100 -2.74 6.59 -68.69
CA GLY A 100 -2.20 7.53 -69.66
C GLY A 100 -1.23 8.52 -69.02
N SER A 101 -0.40 9.21 -69.81
CA SER A 101 0.63 10.14 -69.30
C SER A 101 0.08 11.37 -68.56
N ASN A 102 -1.26 11.53 -68.50
CA ASN A 102 -1.98 12.64 -67.87
C ASN A 102 -3.00 12.17 -66.81
N LYS A 103 -2.84 10.97 -66.22
CA LYS A 103 -3.69 10.50 -65.11
C LYS A 103 -3.60 11.52 -63.96
N ARG A 104 -4.74 12.01 -63.47
CA ARG A 104 -4.77 12.87 -62.27
C ARG A 104 -4.50 12.02 -61.02
N PRO A 105 -3.88 12.60 -59.98
CA PRO A 105 -3.77 11.93 -58.69
C PRO A 105 -5.16 11.69 -58.12
N ASP A 106 -5.32 10.56 -57.43
CA ASP A 106 -6.56 10.22 -56.75
C ASP A 106 -6.87 11.28 -55.68
N ASN A 107 -8.11 11.75 -55.64
CA ASN A 107 -8.54 12.78 -54.70
C ASN A 107 -9.27 12.16 -53.53
N LEU A 108 -8.58 12.09 -52.40
CA LEU A 108 -9.07 11.55 -51.15
C LEU A 108 -9.49 12.67 -50.20
N LYS A 109 -10.62 12.48 -49.51
CA LYS A 109 -11.11 13.33 -48.42
C LYS A 109 -11.49 12.47 -47.23
N ILE A 110 -11.06 12.84 -46.03
CA ILE A 110 -11.49 12.27 -44.75
C ILE A 110 -11.99 13.42 -43.91
N ILE A 111 -13.11 13.20 -43.22
CA ILE A 111 -13.72 14.16 -42.31
C ILE A 111 -14.19 13.39 -41.08
N GLN A 112 -13.73 13.76 -39.89
CA GLN A 112 -14.27 13.20 -38.64
C GLN A 112 -15.61 13.87 -38.31
N TRP A 113 -16.56 13.11 -37.78
CA TRP A 113 -17.91 13.63 -37.52
C TRP A 113 -17.95 14.68 -36.40
N ASP A 114 -17.07 14.56 -35.41
CA ASP A 114 -16.91 15.47 -34.27
C ASP A 114 -16.20 16.79 -34.63
N GLU A 115 -15.53 16.84 -35.78
CA GLU A 115 -14.86 18.02 -36.31
C GLU A 115 -15.76 18.90 -37.19
N ILE A 116 -17.07 18.58 -37.35
CA ILE A 116 -17.97 19.30 -38.26
C ILE A 116 -18.91 20.23 -37.49
N ASP A 117 -18.82 21.53 -37.75
CA ASP A 117 -19.77 22.54 -37.23
C ASP A 117 -21.09 22.52 -38.01
N GLU A 118 -20.99 22.56 -39.34
CA GLU A 118 -22.12 22.75 -40.25
C GLU A 118 -21.89 22.01 -41.57
N ILE A 119 -22.97 21.57 -42.20
CA ILE A 119 -22.95 20.97 -43.54
C ILE A 119 -23.94 21.74 -44.41
N LYS A 120 -23.52 22.12 -45.61
CA LYS A 120 -24.39 22.80 -46.59
C LYS A 120 -24.30 22.13 -47.95
N LEU A 121 -25.42 22.15 -48.67
CA LEU A 121 -25.47 21.75 -50.08
C LEU A 121 -25.35 23.00 -50.96
N PHE A 122 -24.41 22.96 -51.89
CA PHE A 122 -24.15 23.99 -52.89
C PHE A 122 -24.27 23.42 -54.30
N GLU A 123 -24.34 24.33 -55.26
CA GLU A 123 -24.34 24.08 -56.70
C GLU A 123 -23.28 25.00 -57.29
N ASP A 124 -22.38 24.47 -58.13
CA ASP A 124 -21.35 25.27 -58.78
C ASP A 124 -21.81 25.84 -60.14
N ASP A 125 -20.89 26.51 -60.84
CA ASP A 125 -21.19 27.18 -62.12
C ASP A 125 -21.55 26.18 -63.25
N ASP A 126 -21.18 24.91 -63.10
CA ASP A 126 -21.46 23.83 -64.06
C ASP A 126 -22.75 23.06 -63.69
N GLU A 127 -23.54 23.57 -62.73
CA GLU A 127 -24.75 22.94 -62.16
C GLU A 127 -24.45 21.65 -61.36
N ASP A 128 -23.19 21.42 -60.98
CA ASP A 128 -22.80 20.24 -60.19
C ASP A 128 -23.04 20.48 -58.69
N LEU A 129 -23.66 19.50 -58.05
CA LEU A 129 -24.01 19.57 -56.63
C LEU A 129 -22.87 19.07 -55.74
N PHE A 130 -22.59 19.77 -54.64
CA PHE A 130 -21.60 19.34 -53.67
C PHE A 130 -21.97 19.68 -52.22
N PHE A 131 -21.53 18.83 -51.30
CA PHE A 131 -21.63 19.07 -49.87
C PHE A 131 -20.37 19.77 -49.38
N ARG A 132 -20.56 20.91 -48.73
CA ARG A 132 -19.50 21.64 -48.02
C ARG A 132 -19.61 21.37 -46.52
N PHE A 133 -18.56 20.81 -45.97
CA PHE A 133 -18.40 20.55 -44.54
C PHE A 133 -17.54 21.66 -43.94
N PHE A 134 -18.09 22.38 -42.96
CA PHE A 134 -17.40 23.44 -42.22
C PHE A 134 -16.74 22.83 -40.99
N ILE A 135 -15.43 23.00 -40.87
CA ILE A 135 -14.63 22.35 -39.83
C ILE A 135 -14.55 23.21 -38.57
N SER A 136 -14.85 22.59 -37.42
CA SER A 136 -14.84 23.20 -36.09
C SER A 136 -13.53 23.90 -35.80
N ASN A 137 -13.61 25.12 -35.27
CA ASN A 137 -12.44 25.95 -34.91
C ASN A 137 -11.46 26.24 -36.07
N SER A 138 -11.87 26.07 -37.33
CA SER A 138 -11.08 26.38 -38.51
C SER A 138 -11.86 27.27 -39.49
N THR A 139 -11.14 27.96 -40.39
CA THR A 139 -11.73 28.57 -41.59
C THR A 139 -11.78 27.59 -42.77
N ASP A 140 -11.27 26.38 -42.58
CA ASP A 140 -11.19 25.36 -43.62
C ASP A 140 -12.56 24.73 -43.90
N THR A 141 -12.75 24.38 -45.15
CA THR A 141 -13.95 23.66 -45.61
C THR A 141 -13.54 22.50 -46.49
N VAL A 142 -14.26 21.39 -46.37
CA VAL A 142 -14.08 20.25 -47.26
C VAL A 142 -15.29 20.15 -48.18
N ASP A 143 -15.05 20.19 -49.49
CA ASP A 143 -16.08 20.02 -50.50
C ASP A 143 -16.04 18.60 -51.09
N ILE A 144 -17.19 17.93 -51.08
CA ILE A 144 -17.37 16.60 -51.66
C ILE A 144 -18.57 16.63 -52.61
N TYR A 145 -18.28 16.46 -53.90
CA TYR A 145 -19.30 16.40 -54.97
C TYR A 145 -20.26 15.22 -54.78
N SER A 146 -21.53 15.43 -55.09
CA SER A 146 -22.61 14.48 -54.82
C SER A 146 -22.48 13.17 -55.60
N GLU A 147 -21.78 13.19 -56.73
CA GLU A 147 -21.48 12.00 -57.53
C GLU A 147 -20.71 10.94 -56.74
N ARG A 148 -19.89 11.36 -55.76
CA ARG A 148 -19.19 10.44 -54.86
C ARG A 148 -20.12 9.75 -53.86
N PHE A 149 -21.34 10.24 -53.74
CA PHE A 149 -22.46 9.59 -53.04
C PHE A 149 -23.43 8.93 -54.03
N ALA A 150 -22.94 8.62 -55.24
CA ALA A 150 -23.66 7.96 -56.31
C ALA A 150 -24.98 8.67 -56.65
N THR A 151 -25.01 10.01 -56.68
CA THR A 151 -26.22 10.76 -57.05
C THR A 151 -25.93 12.14 -57.63
N GLN A 152 -26.75 12.57 -58.59
CA GLN A 152 -26.83 13.95 -59.09
C GLN A 152 -28.22 14.57 -58.82
N SER A 153 -29.10 13.83 -58.13
CA SER A 153 -30.47 14.30 -57.89
C SER A 153 -30.50 15.27 -56.72
N LEU A 154 -30.87 16.53 -56.98
CA LEU A 154 -31.05 17.55 -55.93
C LEU A 154 -31.96 17.07 -54.79
N LYS A 155 -32.98 16.27 -55.13
CA LYS A 155 -33.89 15.69 -54.13
C LYS A 155 -33.17 14.66 -53.25
N THR A 156 -32.38 13.76 -53.82
CA THR A 156 -31.56 12.81 -53.06
C THR A 156 -30.53 13.56 -52.21
N CYS A 157 -29.87 14.57 -52.76
CA CYS A 157 -28.87 15.37 -52.05
C CYS A 157 -29.46 16.08 -50.83
N ARG A 158 -30.68 16.64 -50.93
CA ARG A 158 -31.38 17.23 -49.77
C ARG A 158 -31.73 16.22 -48.69
N GLU A 159 -32.02 14.98 -49.05
CA GLU A 159 -32.27 13.92 -48.08
C GLU A 159 -30.96 13.43 -47.45
N LEU A 160 -29.87 13.32 -48.23
CA LEU A 160 -28.53 13.02 -47.72
C LEU A 160 -28.01 14.13 -46.79
N LEU A 161 -28.28 15.40 -47.09
CA LEU A 161 -27.94 16.51 -46.20
C LEU A 161 -28.59 16.33 -44.82
N LYS A 162 -29.89 16.01 -44.77
CA LYS A 162 -30.58 15.71 -43.50
C LYS A 162 -29.99 14.50 -42.78
N LEU A 163 -29.57 13.48 -43.52
CA LEU A 163 -28.88 12.32 -42.96
C LEU A 163 -27.56 12.76 -42.30
N PHE A 164 -26.74 13.54 -43.00
CA PHE A 164 -25.47 14.03 -42.49
C PHE A 164 -25.66 14.95 -41.28
N ASP A 165 -26.64 15.86 -41.31
CA ASP A 165 -27.00 16.68 -40.15
C ASP A 165 -27.39 15.80 -38.96
N SER A 166 -28.18 14.75 -39.20
CA SER A 166 -28.59 13.82 -38.15
C SER A 166 -27.45 12.94 -37.64
N ILE A 167 -26.41 12.72 -38.44
CA ILE A 167 -25.19 11.98 -38.04
C ILE A 167 -24.28 12.90 -37.23
N LYS A 168 -24.05 14.13 -37.70
CA LYS A 168 -23.30 15.19 -37.03
C LYS A 168 -23.89 15.53 -35.66
N ASP A 169 -25.22 15.66 -35.59
CA ASP A 169 -25.95 15.96 -34.36
C ASP A 169 -26.20 14.71 -33.50
N ALA A 170 -25.93 13.50 -34.03
CA ALA A 170 -25.88 12.29 -33.21
C ALA A 170 -24.57 12.29 -32.43
N ASP A 171 -24.53 13.17 -31.44
CA ASP A 171 -23.46 13.37 -30.47
C ASP A 171 -22.88 12.01 -30.05
N SER A 172 -21.66 11.71 -30.50
CA SER A 172 -20.94 10.47 -30.18
C SER A 172 -20.76 10.31 -28.66
N SER A 173 -20.84 11.42 -27.92
CA SER A 173 -20.81 11.49 -26.47
C SER A 173 -22.17 11.20 -25.78
N GLN A 174 -23.31 11.28 -26.48
CA GLN A 174 -24.65 11.10 -25.90
C GLN A 174 -25.42 9.86 -26.36
N ILE A 175 -24.86 9.00 -27.20
CA ILE A 175 -25.46 7.67 -27.41
C ILE A 175 -25.16 6.83 -26.16
N LYS A 176 -25.90 7.05 -25.07
CA LYS A 176 -26.04 6.04 -24.02
C LYS A 176 -26.63 4.81 -24.68
N SER A 177 -26.02 3.66 -24.47
CA SER A 177 -26.65 2.43 -24.93
C SER A 177 -27.99 2.23 -24.23
N SER A 178 -28.87 1.44 -24.84
CA SER A 178 -30.14 1.03 -24.23
C SER A 178 -29.93 0.46 -22.82
N TYR A 179 -28.80 -0.22 -22.60
CA TYR A 179 -28.38 -0.71 -21.29
C TYR A 179 -28.06 0.44 -20.32
N GLN A 180 -27.18 1.38 -20.70
CA GLN A 180 -26.74 2.45 -19.81
C GLN A 180 -27.92 3.31 -19.32
N GLU A 181 -28.86 3.67 -20.20
CA GLU A 181 -30.05 4.44 -19.81
C GLU A 181 -30.93 3.67 -18.82
N GLN A 182 -31.14 2.37 -19.04
CA GLN A 182 -31.92 1.52 -18.15
C GLN A 182 -31.27 1.38 -16.78
N VAL A 183 -29.97 1.14 -16.73
CA VAL A 183 -29.23 1.01 -15.46
C VAL A 183 -29.19 2.34 -14.71
N ASP A 184 -28.89 3.45 -15.38
CA ASP A 184 -28.88 4.79 -14.76
C ASP A 184 -30.24 5.12 -14.16
N ASN A 185 -31.34 4.79 -14.84
CA ASN A 185 -32.70 5.00 -14.34
C ASN A 185 -32.99 4.14 -13.11
N LEU A 186 -32.63 2.86 -13.13
CA LEU A 186 -32.79 1.97 -11.99
C LEU A 186 -31.95 2.42 -10.78
N ILE A 187 -30.71 2.87 -11.01
CA ILE A 187 -29.84 3.45 -9.97
C ILE A 187 -30.46 4.72 -9.40
N GLY A 188 -30.95 5.63 -10.25
CA GLY A 188 -31.62 6.87 -9.82
C GLY A 188 -32.92 6.64 -9.05
N GLN A 189 -33.56 5.47 -9.23
CA GLN A 189 -34.72 5.01 -8.45
C GLN A 189 -34.32 4.18 -7.20
N GLU A 190 -33.04 4.07 -6.89
CA GLU A 190 -32.48 3.22 -5.81
C GLU A 190 -32.82 1.72 -5.94
N LYS A 191 -33.16 1.26 -7.15
CA LYS A 191 -33.49 -0.15 -7.45
C LYS A 191 -32.25 -0.95 -7.80
N TYR A 192 -31.27 -0.97 -6.89
CA TYR A 192 -29.94 -1.53 -7.14
C TYR A 192 -29.95 -3.02 -7.47
N GLN A 193 -30.87 -3.80 -6.89
CA GLN A 193 -30.96 -5.24 -7.18
C GLN A 193 -31.51 -5.51 -8.58
N GLU A 194 -32.44 -4.69 -9.08
CA GLU A 194 -32.94 -4.79 -10.45
C GLU A 194 -31.86 -4.39 -11.46
N ALA A 195 -31.13 -3.31 -11.19
CA ALA A 195 -29.99 -2.88 -12.01
C ALA A 195 -28.88 -3.95 -12.05
N LEU A 196 -28.61 -4.59 -10.91
CA LEU A 196 -27.63 -5.68 -10.82
C LEU A 196 -28.05 -6.90 -11.63
N ASN A 197 -29.34 -7.26 -11.62
CA ASN A 197 -29.86 -8.37 -12.43
C ASN A 197 -29.67 -8.07 -13.93
N LEU A 198 -30.10 -6.89 -14.38
CA LEU A 198 -29.93 -6.43 -15.77
C LEU A 198 -28.45 -6.45 -16.21
N THR A 199 -27.55 -6.00 -15.32
CA THR A 199 -26.10 -6.00 -15.56
C THR A 199 -25.52 -7.40 -15.67
N ASN A 200 -25.97 -8.34 -14.82
CA ASN A 200 -25.51 -9.73 -14.89
C ASN A 200 -26.05 -10.43 -16.15
N ASP A 201 -27.29 -10.19 -16.53
CA ASP A 201 -27.89 -10.77 -17.74
C ASP A 201 -27.10 -10.34 -18.98
N LEU A 202 -26.76 -9.06 -19.11
CA LEU A 202 -25.92 -8.54 -20.20
C LEU A 202 -24.52 -9.18 -20.24
N ILE A 203 -23.85 -9.30 -19.09
CA ILE A 203 -22.52 -9.93 -19.01
C ILE A 203 -22.59 -11.39 -19.43
N LEU A 204 -23.62 -12.13 -19.01
CA LEU A 204 -23.82 -13.54 -19.37
C LEU A 204 -24.09 -13.73 -20.88
N GLU A 205 -24.81 -12.80 -21.51
CA GLU A 205 -25.04 -12.82 -22.95
C GLU A 205 -23.74 -12.62 -23.75
N GLU A 206 -22.87 -11.75 -23.25
CA GLU A 206 -21.63 -11.33 -23.93
C GLU A 206 -20.41 -12.23 -23.65
N GLU A 207 -20.45 -13.09 -22.63
CA GLU A 207 -19.34 -14.00 -22.20
C GLU A 207 -18.81 -14.95 -23.31
N ASN A 208 -19.53 -15.09 -24.44
CA ASN A 208 -19.15 -15.97 -25.56
C ASN A 208 -18.65 -15.22 -26.81
N HIS A 209 -18.54 -13.89 -26.77
CA HIS A 209 -18.11 -13.10 -27.91
C HIS A 209 -16.58 -12.96 -27.99
N THR A 210 -16.03 -12.87 -29.20
CA THR A 210 -14.58 -12.77 -29.45
C THR A 210 -14.01 -11.38 -29.19
N GLU A 211 -14.86 -10.36 -29.09
CA GLU A 211 -14.51 -8.95 -28.84
C GLU A 211 -15.48 -8.38 -27.79
N TYR A 212 -14.98 -7.49 -26.93
CA TYR A 212 -15.79 -6.87 -25.89
C TYR A 212 -16.65 -5.74 -26.48
N SER A 213 -17.97 -5.86 -26.37
CA SER A 213 -18.87 -4.76 -26.73
C SER A 213 -18.72 -3.59 -25.75
N ARG A 214 -19.04 -2.37 -26.19
CA ARG A 214 -19.09 -1.20 -25.30
C ARG A 214 -20.01 -1.41 -24.09
N ASP A 215 -21.10 -2.15 -24.30
CA ASP A 215 -22.06 -2.49 -23.26
C ASP A 215 -21.48 -3.47 -22.24
N TYR A 216 -20.69 -4.45 -22.69
CA TYR A 216 -19.96 -5.34 -21.79
C TYR A 216 -18.98 -4.58 -20.89
N VAL A 217 -18.21 -3.64 -21.46
CA VAL A 217 -17.25 -2.82 -20.69
C VAL A 217 -18.00 -1.97 -19.66
N LEU A 218 -19.07 -1.28 -20.08
CA LEU A 218 -19.91 -0.48 -19.17
C LEU A 218 -20.52 -1.35 -18.05
N ALA A 219 -21.02 -2.55 -18.38
CA ALA A 219 -21.57 -3.47 -17.41
C ALA A 219 -20.51 -3.95 -16.40
N SER A 220 -19.29 -4.19 -16.85
CA SER A 220 -18.14 -4.55 -16.01
C SER A 220 -17.76 -3.42 -15.04
N VAL A 221 -17.96 -2.15 -15.44
CA VAL A 221 -17.79 -0.99 -14.56
C VAL A 221 -18.93 -0.87 -13.54
N HIS A 222 -20.19 -1.05 -13.95
CA HIS A 222 -21.35 -0.91 -13.07
C HIS A 222 -21.48 -2.04 -12.03
N LYS A 223 -21.20 -3.29 -12.42
CA LYS A 223 -21.36 -4.49 -11.59
C LYS A 223 -20.75 -4.36 -10.19
N PRO A 224 -19.47 -3.99 -10.02
CA PRO A 224 -18.89 -3.88 -8.68
C PRO A 224 -19.59 -2.82 -7.81
N LYS A 225 -19.99 -1.67 -8.38
CA LYS A 225 -20.68 -0.61 -7.63
C LYS A 225 -22.07 -1.06 -7.21
N LEU A 226 -22.80 -1.76 -8.08
CA LEU A 226 -24.12 -2.31 -7.75
C LEU A 226 -24.04 -3.39 -6.66
N LEU A 227 -23.01 -4.24 -6.70
CA LEU A 227 -22.74 -5.21 -5.62
C LEU A 227 -22.41 -4.50 -4.30
N PHE A 228 -21.66 -3.40 -4.35
CA PHE A 228 -21.38 -2.57 -3.17
C PHE A 228 -22.65 -1.94 -2.60
N LEU A 229 -23.50 -1.34 -3.44
CA LEU A 229 -24.76 -0.71 -3.03
C LEU A 229 -25.80 -1.71 -2.50
N THR A 230 -25.65 -2.99 -2.86
CA THR A 230 -26.47 -4.10 -2.33
C THR A 230 -25.84 -4.81 -1.12
N ASP A 231 -24.81 -4.22 -0.51
CA ASP A 231 -24.07 -4.73 0.67
C ASP A 231 -23.40 -6.11 0.47
N LYS A 232 -23.13 -6.50 -0.78
CA LYS A 232 -22.44 -7.73 -1.14
C LYS A 232 -20.93 -7.50 -1.26
N LEU A 233 -20.29 -7.08 -0.16
CA LEU A 233 -18.92 -6.58 -0.17
C LEU A 233 -17.89 -7.57 -0.73
N ASN A 234 -17.97 -8.86 -0.41
CA ASN A 234 -17.04 -9.88 -0.93
C ASN A 234 -17.16 -10.07 -2.45
N GLU A 235 -18.40 -10.10 -2.95
CA GLU A 235 -18.68 -10.22 -4.39
C GLU A 235 -18.26 -8.94 -5.12
N SER A 236 -18.51 -7.78 -4.52
CA SER A 236 -18.06 -6.48 -5.01
C SER A 236 -16.54 -6.42 -5.11
N LEU A 237 -15.80 -6.84 -4.08
CA LEU A 237 -14.35 -6.88 -4.09
C LEU A 237 -13.81 -7.78 -5.21
N LYS A 238 -14.44 -8.95 -5.41
CA LYS A 238 -14.10 -9.84 -6.53
C LYS A 238 -14.35 -9.15 -7.87
N ALA A 239 -15.53 -8.59 -8.08
CA ALA A 239 -15.89 -7.91 -9.32
C ALA A 239 -15.00 -6.71 -9.64
N VAL A 240 -14.55 -5.95 -8.63
CA VAL A 240 -13.58 -4.86 -8.85
C VAL A 240 -12.21 -5.40 -9.27
N ASN A 241 -11.76 -6.52 -8.71
CA ASN A 241 -10.51 -7.14 -9.16
C ASN A 241 -10.62 -7.66 -10.59
N ASP A 242 -11.76 -8.26 -10.95
CA ASP A 242 -12.04 -8.70 -12.32
C ASP A 242 -12.03 -7.49 -13.29
N LEU A 243 -12.59 -6.34 -12.89
CA LEU A 243 -12.54 -5.10 -13.66
C LEU A 243 -11.11 -4.56 -13.83
N ILE A 244 -10.30 -4.56 -12.76
CA ILE A 244 -8.89 -4.14 -12.83
C ILE A 244 -8.11 -5.04 -13.80
N GLN A 245 -8.37 -6.35 -13.77
CA GLN A 245 -7.75 -7.29 -14.71
C GLN A 245 -8.18 -7.01 -16.16
N LEU A 246 -9.47 -6.74 -16.40
CA LEU A 246 -9.95 -6.35 -17.72
C LEU A 246 -9.24 -5.07 -18.20
N CYS A 247 -9.06 -4.09 -17.33
CA CYS A 247 -8.29 -2.88 -17.65
C CYS A 247 -6.82 -3.22 -17.98
N ASP A 248 -6.21 -4.18 -17.27
CA ASP A 248 -4.85 -4.65 -17.56
C ASP A 248 -4.72 -5.29 -18.94
N GLU A 249 -5.77 -5.95 -19.41
CA GLU A 249 -5.86 -6.58 -20.73
C GLU A 249 -6.10 -5.55 -21.85
N LEU A 250 -6.76 -4.43 -21.54
CA LEU A 250 -7.12 -3.35 -22.49
C LEU A 250 -6.13 -2.16 -22.50
N LYS A 251 -4.96 -2.28 -21.85
CA LYS A 251 -3.99 -1.20 -21.56
C LYS A 251 -3.54 -0.29 -22.71
N GLU A 252 -3.81 -0.62 -23.96
CA GLU A 252 -3.43 0.20 -25.12
C GLU A 252 -4.40 1.37 -25.38
N GLU A 253 -5.54 1.43 -24.69
CA GLU A 253 -6.54 2.49 -24.83
C GLU A 253 -6.44 3.56 -23.71
N GLU A 254 -6.33 4.83 -24.07
CA GLU A 254 -6.21 5.96 -23.13
C GLU A 254 -7.45 6.10 -22.21
N SER A 255 -8.63 5.72 -22.70
CA SER A 255 -9.92 5.68 -21.97
C SER A 255 -9.92 4.74 -20.76
N VAL A 256 -9.03 3.74 -20.73
CA VAL A 256 -8.96 2.73 -19.67
C VAL A 256 -8.40 3.32 -18.36
N ASN A 257 -7.63 4.40 -18.46
CA ASN A 257 -7.01 5.06 -17.30
C ASN A 257 -8.05 5.66 -16.34
N GLU A 258 -9.17 6.18 -16.84
CA GLU A 258 -10.27 6.69 -15.99
C GLU A 258 -10.98 5.55 -15.25
N VAL A 259 -11.17 4.42 -15.93
CA VAL A 259 -11.77 3.22 -15.32
C VAL A 259 -10.89 2.68 -14.19
N TYR A 260 -9.56 2.72 -14.33
CA TYR A 260 -8.65 2.37 -13.25
C TYR A 260 -8.85 3.24 -12.00
N VAL A 261 -8.99 4.55 -12.17
CA VAL A 261 -9.21 5.48 -11.05
C VAL A 261 -10.47 5.10 -10.29
N LEU A 262 -11.58 4.91 -11.00
CA LEU A 262 -12.87 4.50 -10.43
C LEU A 262 -12.79 3.14 -9.74
N ALA A 263 -12.10 2.18 -10.35
CA ALA A 263 -11.93 0.84 -9.81
C ALA A 263 -11.15 0.87 -8.49
N TYR A 264 -10.01 1.57 -8.42
CA TYR A 264 -9.21 1.68 -7.20
C TYR A 264 -9.89 2.50 -6.10
N GLU A 265 -10.62 3.55 -6.47
CA GLU A 265 -11.45 4.31 -5.53
C GLU A 265 -12.50 3.40 -4.89
N LEU A 266 -13.30 2.69 -5.70
CA LEU A 266 -14.31 1.77 -5.20
C LEU A 266 -13.69 0.63 -4.38
N LYS A 267 -12.56 0.06 -4.83
CA LYS A 267 -11.82 -0.96 -4.08
C LYS A 267 -11.42 -0.46 -2.69
N SER A 268 -10.97 0.80 -2.60
CA SER A 268 -10.59 1.40 -1.33
C SER A 268 -11.79 1.54 -0.38
N GLU A 269 -12.96 1.91 -0.91
CA GLU A 269 -14.19 2.03 -0.14
C GLU A 269 -14.70 0.67 0.35
N ILE A 270 -14.66 -0.35 -0.52
CA ILE A 270 -14.99 -1.75 -0.15
C ILE A 270 -14.07 -2.23 0.97
N CYS A 271 -12.74 -2.10 0.81
CA CYS A 271 -11.78 -2.50 1.84
C CYS A 271 -12.03 -1.75 3.16
N TYR A 272 -12.35 -0.46 3.12
CA TYR A 272 -12.68 0.30 4.31
C TYR A 272 -13.93 -0.24 5.02
N LYS A 273 -15.01 -0.54 4.28
CA LYS A 273 -16.24 -1.14 4.84
C LYS A 273 -15.99 -2.52 5.43
N MET A 274 -15.09 -3.29 4.83
CA MET A 274 -14.64 -4.59 5.33
C MET A 274 -13.64 -4.49 6.50
N GLN A 275 -13.33 -3.28 7.00
CA GLN A 275 -12.35 -3.02 8.07
C GLN A 275 -10.91 -3.44 7.71
N GLN A 276 -10.59 -3.52 6.42
CA GLN A 276 -9.25 -3.77 5.89
C GLN A 276 -8.55 -2.44 5.62
N PHE A 277 -8.26 -1.68 6.68
CA PHE A 277 -7.83 -0.27 6.57
C PHE A 277 -6.47 -0.08 5.90
N ASP A 278 -5.56 -1.03 6.03
CA ASP A 278 -4.27 -1.07 5.34
C ASP A 278 -4.46 -1.18 3.82
N LEU A 279 -5.34 -2.07 3.38
CA LEU A 279 -5.71 -2.20 1.97
C LEU A 279 -6.48 -0.97 1.47
N ALA A 280 -7.37 -0.41 2.28
CA ALA A 280 -8.09 0.82 1.92
C ALA A 280 -7.12 1.97 1.64
N ILE A 281 -6.13 2.19 2.52
CA ILE A 281 -5.10 3.22 2.34
C ILE A 281 -4.22 2.97 1.13
N LYS A 282 -3.87 1.71 0.89
CA LYS A 282 -3.07 1.33 -0.25
C LYS A 282 -3.79 1.64 -1.56
N ASN A 283 -5.05 1.20 -1.70
CA ASN A 283 -5.83 1.40 -2.92
C ASN A 283 -6.17 2.88 -3.18
N ILE A 284 -6.54 3.67 -2.15
CA ILE A 284 -6.81 5.11 -2.35
C ILE A 284 -5.54 5.88 -2.73
N GLY A 285 -4.37 5.48 -2.23
CA GLY A 285 -3.12 6.08 -2.66
C GLY A 285 -2.74 5.69 -4.09
N PHE A 286 -3.07 4.48 -4.57
CA PHE A 286 -2.93 4.14 -5.99
C PHE A 286 -3.82 5.01 -6.88
N CYS A 287 -5.07 5.21 -6.47
CA CYS A 287 -6.00 6.12 -7.13
C CYS A 287 -5.39 7.53 -7.25
N GLU A 288 -4.88 8.12 -6.16
CA GLU A 288 -4.21 9.43 -6.21
C GLU A 288 -3.01 9.45 -7.16
N ARG A 289 -2.17 8.40 -7.14
CA ARG A 289 -0.98 8.32 -8.02
C ARG A 289 -1.38 8.31 -9.49
N LEU A 290 -2.40 7.54 -9.86
CA LEU A 290 -2.90 7.48 -11.23
C LEU A 290 -3.40 8.85 -11.70
N ILE A 291 -4.09 9.60 -10.82
CA ILE A 291 -4.56 10.95 -11.11
C ILE A 291 -3.37 11.90 -11.36
N GLU A 292 -2.34 11.84 -10.51
CA GLU A 292 -1.14 12.67 -10.64
C GLU A 292 -0.33 12.35 -11.91
N GLU A 293 -0.24 11.08 -12.30
CA GLU A 293 0.60 10.63 -13.41
C GLU A 293 -0.04 10.88 -14.78
N ASN A 294 -1.38 10.84 -14.89
CA ASN A 294 -2.09 10.98 -16.16
C ASN A 294 -2.74 12.36 -16.38
N ASN A 295 -2.79 13.22 -15.35
CA ASN A 295 -3.33 14.59 -15.46
C ASN A 295 -4.70 14.67 -16.15
N PHE A 296 -5.64 13.81 -15.75
CA PHE A 296 -6.98 13.72 -16.35
C PHE A 296 -7.70 15.07 -16.34
N GLU A 297 -8.13 15.55 -17.52
CA GLU A 297 -8.95 16.77 -17.63
C GLU A 297 -10.37 16.58 -17.09
N GLY A 298 -10.86 15.33 -17.05
CA GLY A 298 -12.22 14.98 -16.62
C GLY A 298 -12.45 14.95 -15.10
N ILE A 299 -11.40 14.89 -14.27
CA ILE A 299 -11.56 14.78 -12.81
C ILE A 299 -11.66 16.17 -12.20
N SER A 300 -12.80 16.46 -11.57
CA SER A 300 -13.05 17.75 -10.94
C SER A 300 -12.19 17.96 -9.69
N LYS A 301 -11.95 19.23 -9.35
CA LYS A 301 -11.33 19.60 -8.07
C LYS A 301 -12.11 19.10 -6.85
N GLY A 302 -13.42 18.86 -7.01
CA GLY A 302 -14.28 18.30 -5.97
C GLY A 302 -13.93 16.85 -5.67
N GLU A 303 -13.83 16.01 -6.71
CA GLU A 303 -13.48 14.60 -6.59
C GLU A 303 -12.07 14.40 -6.00
N ILE A 304 -11.09 15.20 -6.44
CA ILE A 304 -9.74 15.18 -5.85
C ILE A 304 -9.78 15.50 -4.35
N ARG A 305 -10.66 16.40 -3.92
CA ARG A 305 -10.83 16.72 -2.50
C ARG A 305 -11.44 15.54 -1.73
N GLU A 306 -12.45 14.89 -2.29
CA GLU A 306 -13.10 13.72 -1.67
C GLU A 306 -12.12 12.56 -1.48
N ILE A 307 -11.27 12.29 -2.46
CA ILE A 307 -10.20 11.28 -2.38
C ILE A 307 -9.22 11.60 -1.23
N LYS A 308 -8.80 12.86 -1.10
CA LYS A 308 -7.90 13.31 -0.02
C LYS A 308 -8.55 13.20 1.36
N GLU A 309 -9.83 13.51 1.46
CA GLU A 309 -10.62 13.36 2.69
C GLU A 309 -10.78 11.88 3.05
N ALA A 310 -11.09 11.01 2.08
CA ALA A 310 -11.17 9.56 2.25
C ALA A 310 -9.84 8.98 2.72
N LYS A 311 -8.72 9.36 2.11
CA LYS A 311 -7.37 8.96 2.54
C LYS A 311 -7.08 9.36 3.99
N THR A 312 -7.44 10.57 4.38
CA THR A 312 -7.26 11.02 5.78
C THR A 312 -8.11 10.20 6.74
N LYS A 313 -9.38 9.96 6.40
CA LYS A 313 -10.31 9.12 7.17
C LYS A 313 -9.80 7.69 7.32
N TYR A 314 -9.38 7.05 6.22
CA TYR A 314 -8.90 5.68 6.22
C TYR A 314 -7.62 5.53 7.06
N TYR A 315 -6.76 6.55 7.03
CA TYR A 315 -5.52 6.54 7.80
C TYR A 315 -5.80 6.61 9.30
N ASN A 316 -6.72 7.47 9.72
CA ASN A 316 -7.11 7.54 11.12
C ASN A 316 -7.70 6.21 11.61
N ALA A 317 -8.50 5.53 10.79
CA ALA A 317 -9.00 4.19 11.11
C ALA A 317 -7.88 3.15 11.22
N LEU A 318 -6.93 3.16 10.27
CA LEU A 318 -5.75 2.32 10.30
C LEU A 318 -4.92 2.50 11.58
N ILE A 319 -4.69 3.74 12.02
CA ILE A 319 -3.90 4.02 13.22
C ILE A 319 -4.60 3.54 14.49
N ASN A 320 -5.92 3.74 14.58
CA ASN A 320 -6.70 3.30 15.74
C ASN A 320 -6.77 1.77 15.86
N GLU A 321 -6.73 1.05 14.73
CA GLU A 321 -6.89 -0.40 14.67
C GLU A 321 -5.61 -1.10 14.20
N PHE A 322 -4.46 -0.44 14.35
CA PHE A 322 -3.17 -0.90 13.82
C PHE A 322 -2.77 -2.29 14.35
N SER A 323 -3.09 -2.59 15.61
CA SER A 323 -2.81 -3.88 16.25
C SER A 323 -3.61 -5.04 15.62
N LYS A 324 -4.77 -4.75 15.00
CA LYS A 324 -5.60 -5.74 14.28
C LYS A 324 -5.12 -6.01 12.86
N VAL A 325 -4.27 -5.14 12.29
CA VAL A 325 -3.65 -5.39 10.98
C VAL A 325 -2.75 -6.63 11.07
N SER A 326 -2.83 -7.49 10.05
CA SER A 326 -2.06 -8.74 10.01
C SER A 326 -0.57 -8.47 10.17
N ALA A 327 0.14 -9.39 10.84
CA ALA A 327 1.56 -9.24 11.11
C ALA A 327 2.38 -9.03 9.83
N ASP A 328 1.99 -9.68 8.73
CA ASP A 328 2.64 -9.54 7.43
C ASP A 328 2.45 -8.13 6.83
N ASN A 329 1.23 -7.58 6.88
CA ASN A 329 0.94 -6.27 6.29
C ASN A 329 1.54 -5.12 7.09
N ARG A 330 1.74 -5.30 8.40
CA ARG A 330 2.44 -4.33 9.27
C ARG A 330 3.88 -4.70 9.57
N LYS A 331 4.46 -5.68 8.85
CA LYS A 331 5.82 -6.18 9.08
C LYS A 331 6.84 -5.08 8.85
N GLN A 332 6.76 -4.38 7.71
CA GLN A 332 7.61 -3.23 7.38
C GLN A 332 6.81 -1.94 7.39
N VAL A 333 7.37 -0.93 8.06
CA VAL A 333 6.78 0.42 8.12
C VAL A 333 7.79 1.47 7.66
N PHE A 334 7.32 2.43 6.86
CA PHE A 334 8.08 3.58 6.44
C PHE A 334 7.59 4.82 7.19
N ILE A 335 8.51 5.56 7.81
CA ILE A 335 8.16 6.75 8.58
C ILE A 335 8.29 7.97 7.70
N SER A 336 7.20 8.70 7.47
CA SER A 336 7.16 9.91 6.65
C SER A 336 6.39 11.04 7.34
N ASN A 337 6.37 12.23 6.77
CA ASN A 337 5.43 13.30 7.14
C ASN A 337 4.08 13.12 6.45
N GLU A 338 4.07 12.48 5.28
CA GLU A 338 2.89 12.26 4.47
C GLU A 338 2.64 10.76 4.25
N ILE A 339 1.43 10.42 3.80
CA ILE A 339 1.08 9.04 3.49
C ILE A 339 1.41 8.80 2.03
N HIS A 340 2.24 7.80 1.78
CA HIS A 340 2.58 7.36 0.42
C HIS A 340 2.06 5.94 0.21
N PRO A 341 1.36 5.67 -0.91
CA PRO A 341 0.99 4.31 -1.30
C PRO A 341 2.26 3.49 -1.53
N SER A 342 2.25 2.26 -1.03
CA SER A 342 3.33 1.32 -1.29
C SER A 342 2.84 -0.13 -1.31
N GLU A 343 3.51 -0.94 -2.11
CA GLU A 343 3.28 -2.39 -2.16
C GLU A 343 4.06 -3.14 -1.08
N ASN A 344 5.24 -2.63 -0.70
CA ASN A 344 6.23 -3.38 0.06
C ASN A 344 6.31 -3.00 1.55
N PHE A 345 5.70 -1.88 1.95
CA PHE A 345 5.68 -1.38 3.32
C PHE A 345 4.47 -0.47 3.58
N LEU A 346 4.09 -0.35 4.85
CA LEU A 346 3.03 0.56 5.29
C LEU A 346 3.61 1.92 5.70
N THR A 347 3.08 3.02 5.17
CA THR A 347 3.54 4.36 5.55
C THR A 347 2.86 4.86 6.82
N LEU A 348 3.65 5.28 7.81
CA LEU A 348 3.18 5.90 9.05
C LEU A 348 3.69 7.34 9.15
N LYS A 349 2.79 8.26 9.48
CA LYS A 349 3.12 9.65 9.77
C LYS A 349 3.83 9.74 11.11
N LYS A 350 5.01 10.36 11.14
CA LYS A 350 5.79 10.58 12.36
C LYS A 350 5.00 11.28 13.47
N GLN A 351 4.12 12.21 13.11
CA GLN A 351 3.32 12.99 14.06
C GLN A 351 2.03 12.28 14.52
N ASN A 352 1.67 11.15 13.89
CA ASN A 352 0.47 10.39 14.21
C ASN A 352 0.74 8.89 14.06
N LEU A 353 1.46 8.35 15.05
CA LEU A 353 1.83 6.95 15.13
C LEU A 353 0.81 6.16 15.97
N PRO A 354 0.67 4.85 15.74
CA PRO A 354 -0.10 3.98 16.64
C PRO A 354 0.44 4.03 18.07
N LEU A 355 -0.45 4.00 19.06
CA LEU A 355 -0.07 4.10 20.49
C LEU A 355 0.68 2.86 20.99
N ASP A 356 0.37 1.69 20.43
CA ASP A 356 0.84 0.41 20.95
C ASP A 356 2.18 -0.04 20.37
N ILE A 357 2.85 0.79 19.55
CA ILE A 357 4.15 0.46 18.94
C ILE A 357 5.29 1.26 19.55
N SER A 358 6.47 0.66 19.57
CA SER A 358 7.70 1.26 20.11
C SER A 358 8.85 1.17 19.13
N PHE A 359 9.80 2.09 19.28
CA PHE A 359 11.03 2.16 18.50
C PHE A 359 12.24 2.24 19.45
N PRO A 360 13.46 1.92 18.99
CA PRO A 360 14.67 2.15 19.76
C PRO A 360 14.86 3.61 20.17
N PHE A 361 15.68 3.85 21.18
CA PHE A 361 15.97 5.21 21.63
C PHE A 361 16.48 6.11 20.49
N GLY A 362 15.95 7.32 20.37
CA GLY A 362 16.27 8.26 19.29
C GLY A 362 15.50 8.04 17.99
N HIS A 363 14.73 6.95 17.88
CA HIS A 363 13.85 6.65 16.75
C HIS A 363 12.38 7.01 17.08
N PRO A 364 11.52 7.17 16.05
CA PRO A 364 11.79 7.03 14.62
C PRO A 364 12.31 8.28 13.90
N HIS A 365 13.18 8.04 12.94
CA HIS A 365 13.61 8.99 11.91
C HIS A 365 12.70 8.96 10.69
N ILE A 366 12.45 10.13 10.12
CA ILE A 366 11.71 10.32 8.87
C ILE A 366 12.54 9.74 7.72
N ASN A 367 11.88 9.22 6.69
CA ASN A 367 12.43 8.61 5.50
C ASN A 367 13.21 7.31 5.74
N ASN A 368 12.92 6.64 6.86
CA ASN A 368 13.54 5.38 7.22
C ASN A 368 12.50 4.26 7.27
N ILE A 369 12.94 3.06 6.87
CA ILE A 369 12.16 1.83 7.00
C ILE A 369 12.54 1.10 8.27
N TYR A 370 11.51 0.61 8.94
CA TYR A 370 11.60 -0.23 10.12
C TYR A 370 10.91 -1.55 9.85
N THR A 371 11.34 -2.58 10.55
CA THR A 371 10.73 -3.90 10.53
C THR A 371 10.38 -4.32 11.94
N CYS A 372 9.24 -4.99 12.10
CA CYS A 372 8.82 -5.51 13.37
C CYS A 372 9.82 -6.55 13.89
N HIS A 373 10.11 -6.52 15.19
CA HIS A 373 10.99 -7.46 15.86
C HIS A 373 10.34 -8.86 15.89
N PRO A 374 11.07 -9.93 15.53
CA PRO A 374 10.48 -11.26 15.31
C PRO A 374 9.83 -11.88 16.55
N LEU A 375 10.25 -11.48 17.74
CA LEU A 375 9.70 -11.94 19.03
C LEU A 375 8.95 -10.85 19.82
N LYS A 376 8.89 -9.60 19.32
CA LYS A 376 8.27 -8.46 20.00
C LYS A 376 7.35 -7.76 18.99
N ASN A 377 6.11 -8.22 18.88
CA ASN A 377 5.16 -7.86 17.80
C ASN A 377 4.78 -6.37 17.69
N ASN A 378 5.26 -5.54 18.61
CA ASN A 378 4.99 -4.11 18.70
C ASN A 378 6.29 -3.28 18.81
N HIS A 379 7.45 -3.86 18.52
CA HIS A 379 8.74 -3.17 18.55
C HIS A 379 9.35 -3.14 17.16
N TYR A 380 9.61 -1.94 16.64
CA TYR A 380 10.05 -1.72 15.27
C TYR A 380 11.50 -1.25 15.23
N ILE A 381 12.35 -2.01 14.55
CA ILE A 381 13.80 -1.78 14.48
C ILE A 381 14.16 -1.26 13.09
N PRO A 382 15.12 -0.31 12.95
CA PRO A 382 15.61 0.13 11.65
C PRO A 382 16.04 -1.05 10.78
N LEU A 383 15.44 -1.20 9.60
CA LEU A 383 15.70 -2.34 8.72
C LEU A 383 17.18 -2.45 8.34
N ALA A 384 17.83 -1.31 8.10
CA ALA A 384 19.26 -1.23 7.80
C ALA A 384 20.18 -1.74 8.94
N LYS A 385 19.71 -1.75 10.19
CA LYS A 385 20.49 -2.18 11.36
C LYS A 385 19.94 -3.46 12.02
N ILE A 386 18.96 -4.11 11.41
CA ILE A 386 18.24 -5.23 12.04
C ILE A 386 19.16 -6.34 12.54
N LYS A 387 20.16 -6.75 11.73
CA LYS A 387 21.11 -7.80 12.11
C LYS A 387 21.92 -7.41 13.36
N GLN A 388 22.39 -6.16 13.42
CA GLN A 388 23.19 -5.64 14.53
C GLN A 388 22.35 -5.50 15.80
N GLU A 389 21.15 -4.93 15.69
CA GLU A 389 20.26 -4.69 16.82
C GLU A 389 19.75 -6.00 17.44
N LEU A 390 19.32 -6.98 16.61
CA LEU A 390 18.90 -8.30 17.11
C LEU A 390 20.05 -9.08 17.74
N PHE A 391 21.25 -9.00 17.15
CA PHE A 391 22.43 -9.63 17.71
C PHE A 391 22.81 -9.02 19.06
N LYS A 392 22.76 -7.68 19.17
CA LYS A 392 22.98 -6.94 20.42
C LYS A 392 21.94 -7.32 21.48
N ASP A 393 20.66 -7.39 21.13
CA ASP A 393 19.57 -7.78 22.02
C ASP A 393 19.81 -9.20 22.57
N ARG A 394 20.18 -10.16 21.72
CA ARG A 394 20.54 -11.53 22.12
C ARG A 394 21.73 -11.59 23.07
N VAL A 395 22.85 -10.94 22.73
CA VAL A 395 24.05 -10.92 23.58
C VAL A 395 23.73 -10.30 24.94
N SER A 396 22.94 -9.22 24.95
CA SER A 396 22.56 -8.53 26.17
C SER A 396 21.67 -9.40 27.06
N GLU A 397 20.67 -10.06 26.49
CA GLU A 397 19.80 -10.99 27.24
C GLU A 397 20.58 -12.18 27.79
N PHE A 398 21.49 -12.76 27.01
CA PHE A 398 22.37 -13.83 27.50
C PHE A 398 23.20 -13.35 28.69
N CYS A 399 23.84 -12.18 28.59
CA CYS A 399 24.65 -11.64 29.69
C CYS A 399 23.80 -11.36 30.94
N TYR A 400 22.55 -10.92 30.77
CA TYR A 400 21.62 -10.72 31.88
C TYR A 400 21.26 -12.04 32.55
N LEU A 401 20.88 -13.06 31.77
CA LEU A 401 20.66 -14.42 32.29
C LEU A 401 21.88 -14.94 33.05
N MET A 402 23.10 -14.75 32.53
CA MET A 402 24.33 -15.19 33.19
C MET A 402 24.55 -14.47 34.53
N GLN A 403 24.24 -13.18 34.63
CA GLN A 403 24.29 -12.44 35.89
C GLN A 403 23.32 -13.01 36.92
N CYS A 404 22.06 -13.27 36.54
CA CYS A 404 21.04 -13.86 37.41
C CYS A 404 21.39 -15.29 37.84
N LEU A 405 22.16 -16.01 37.03
CA LEU A 405 22.72 -17.32 37.36
C LEU A 405 23.98 -17.27 38.24
N GLY A 406 24.37 -16.07 38.68
CA GLY A 406 25.47 -15.85 39.63
C GLY A 406 26.84 -15.77 38.97
N ALA A 407 26.96 -15.15 37.79
CA ALA A 407 28.25 -14.86 37.19
C ALA A 407 29.09 -13.90 38.05
N THR A 408 30.36 -14.21 38.27
CA THR A 408 31.37 -13.31 38.86
C THR A 408 32.16 -12.57 37.80
N LYS A 409 32.24 -13.14 36.60
CA LYS A 409 32.91 -12.52 35.46
C LYS A 409 32.23 -12.92 34.16
N ILE A 410 32.02 -11.95 33.29
CA ILE A 410 31.61 -12.15 31.89
C ILE A 410 32.66 -11.48 31.01
N GLU A 411 33.14 -12.20 30.00
CA GLU A 411 34.11 -11.72 29.02
C GLU A 411 33.61 -12.04 27.61
N ILE A 412 33.55 -11.03 26.75
CA ILE A 412 33.04 -11.12 25.37
C ILE A 412 34.22 -11.00 24.42
N SER A 413 34.25 -11.83 23.39
CA SER A 413 35.31 -11.89 22.39
C SER A 413 34.72 -12.16 21.00
N THR A 414 35.33 -11.64 19.94
CA THR A 414 34.90 -11.92 18.55
C THR A 414 35.69 -13.10 17.97
N SER A 415 35.04 -13.94 17.16
CA SER A 415 35.73 -14.88 16.26
C SER A 415 35.57 -14.39 14.83
N ASN A 416 36.60 -13.77 14.23
CA ASN A 416 36.54 -13.45 12.80
C ASN A 416 37.08 -14.61 11.97
N ASN A 417 36.19 -15.24 11.20
CA ASN A 417 36.53 -16.20 10.14
C ASN A 417 36.84 -15.46 8.83
N LYS A 418 38.03 -15.72 8.27
CA LYS A 418 38.17 -15.91 6.81
C LYS A 418 38.03 -17.41 6.56
N THR A 419 37.11 -17.78 5.67
CA THR A 419 36.84 -19.13 5.19
C THR A 419 38.09 -20.02 5.07
N ILE A 420 38.11 -21.16 5.74
CA ILE A 420 39.03 -22.27 5.46
C ILE A 420 38.19 -23.52 5.22
N GLU A 421 38.15 -23.95 3.96
CA GLU A 421 37.78 -25.31 3.59
C GLU A 421 38.73 -26.31 4.26
N ASN A 422 38.15 -27.29 4.95
CA ASN A 422 38.64 -28.65 5.22
C ASN A 422 40.16 -28.85 5.37
N ASN A 423 40.60 -29.08 6.60
CA ASN A 423 41.14 -30.37 7.04
C ASN A 423 41.93 -30.21 8.34
N SER A 424 41.43 -30.78 9.43
CA SER A 424 42.29 -31.47 10.39
C SER A 424 41.45 -32.19 11.43
N LYS A 425 41.47 -33.52 11.33
CA LYS A 425 41.06 -34.45 12.38
C LYS A 425 41.79 -34.11 13.68
N SER A 426 41.07 -33.92 14.78
CA SER A 426 41.67 -34.03 16.11
C SER A 426 40.95 -35.10 16.92
N SER A 427 41.61 -36.24 17.05
CA SER A 427 41.27 -37.32 17.96
C SER A 427 41.38 -36.86 19.41
N LEU A 428 40.26 -36.96 20.14
CA LEU A 428 40.27 -36.95 21.61
C LEU A 428 40.91 -38.26 22.10
N LYS A 429 42.06 -38.14 22.77
CA LYS A 429 42.49 -39.11 23.78
C LYS A 429 42.49 -38.40 25.12
N VAL A 430 41.61 -38.88 25.98
CA VAL A 430 41.52 -38.54 27.40
C VAL A 430 42.55 -39.39 28.12
N ASP A 431 43.41 -38.77 28.92
CA ASP A 431 44.00 -39.42 30.08
C ASP A 431 44.04 -38.42 31.24
N ALA A 432 43.62 -38.92 32.39
CA ALA A 432 43.39 -38.19 33.62
C ALA A 432 44.72 -37.83 34.32
N ASN A 433 44.92 -36.54 34.60
CA ASN A 433 45.39 -36.11 35.91
C ASN A 433 45.05 -34.63 36.14
N ILE A 434 44.53 -34.39 37.34
CA ILE A 434 43.96 -33.15 37.83
C ILE A 434 45.07 -32.13 38.04
N ASP A 435 45.05 -31.08 37.23
CA ASP A 435 45.53 -29.75 37.58
C ASP A 435 44.74 -28.77 36.70
N TYR A 436 43.78 -28.03 37.27
CA TYR A 436 42.93 -27.09 36.53
C TYR A 436 43.74 -25.85 36.12
N LYS A 437 44.73 -26.03 35.24
CA LYS A 437 45.06 -25.02 34.24
C LYS A 437 44.04 -25.17 33.14
N VAL A 438 42.97 -24.38 33.22
CA VAL A 438 42.16 -24.06 32.05
C VAL A 438 43.13 -23.41 31.06
N THR A 439 43.69 -24.24 30.18
CA THR A 439 44.49 -23.79 29.05
C THR A 439 43.53 -22.92 28.24
N ARG A 440 43.63 -21.60 28.43
CA ARG A 440 43.24 -20.64 27.41
C ARG A 440 43.70 -21.27 26.11
N ALA A 441 42.77 -21.66 25.26
CA ALA A 441 43.05 -21.73 23.84
C ALA A 441 43.41 -20.29 23.43
N LYS A 442 44.65 -19.89 23.74
CA LYS A 442 45.38 -18.97 22.91
C LYS A 442 45.61 -19.75 21.63
N VAL A 443 44.61 -19.69 20.76
CA VAL A 443 44.88 -19.74 19.34
C VAL A 443 45.71 -18.49 19.09
N ASP A 444 47.04 -18.64 19.13
CA ASP A 444 47.94 -17.65 18.54
C ASP A 444 47.67 -17.67 17.04
N TYR A 445 46.70 -16.87 16.62
CA TYR A 445 46.62 -16.37 15.27
C TYR A 445 46.81 -14.86 15.36
N GLN A 446 47.91 -14.39 14.80
CA GLN A 446 48.06 -12.98 14.46
C GLN A 446 46.98 -12.64 13.43
N MET A 447 45.87 -12.07 13.90
CA MET A 447 44.84 -11.40 13.12
C MET A 447 44.70 -9.96 13.63
N ASP A 448 44.37 -9.04 12.73
CA ASP A 448 44.36 -7.59 12.94
C ASP A 448 43.43 -7.16 14.09
N LYS A 449 44.02 -6.86 15.26
CA LYS A 449 43.34 -6.34 16.47
C LYS A 449 42.51 -5.06 16.23
N GLU A 450 42.73 -4.37 15.12
CA GLU A 450 42.02 -3.12 14.79
C GLU A 450 40.58 -3.33 14.33
N GLU A 451 40.27 -4.42 13.60
CA GLU A 451 38.89 -4.75 13.22
C GLU A 451 38.07 -5.31 14.39
N GLU A 452 38.71 -6.09 15.27
CA GLU A 452 38.14 -6.62 16.52
C GLU A 452 37.63 -5.49 17.45
N ASN A 453 38.46 -4.46 17.67
CA ASN A 453 38.07 -3.33 18.50
C ASN A 453 36.93 -2.53 17.88
N LYS A 454 36.95 -2.30 16.55
CA LYS A 454 35.94 -1.49 15.86
C LYS A 454 34.54 -2.07 15.97
N GLN A 455 34.33 -3.39 15.86
CA GLN A 455 32.98 -3.98 15.90
C GLN A 455 32.36 -4.01 17.30
N ILE A 456 33.15 -4.39 18.32
CA ILE A 456 32.68 -4.39 19.72
C ILE A 456 32.44 -2.96 20.21
N GLU A 457 33.31 -2.02 19.83
CA GLU A 457 33.18 -0.60 20.12
C GLU A 457 31.99 0.03 19.38
N LEU A 458 31.73 -0.34 18.10
CA LEU A 458 30.54 0.09 17.35
C LEU A 458 29.23 -0.29 18.03
N LEU A 459 29.17 -1.48 18.65
CA LEU A 459 27.96 -1.98 19.32
C LEU A 459 27.83 -1.49 20.76
N GLY A 460 28.86 -0.82 21.29
CA GLY A 460 28.87 -0.22 22.63
C GLY A 460 28.92 -1.25 23.76
N ILE A 461 29.42 -2.46 23.52
CA ILE A 461 29.42 -3.55 24.51
C ILE A 461 30.78 -3.63 25.23
N LYS A 462 30.75 -3.60 26.57
CA LYS A 462 31.97 -3.77 27.38
C LYS A 462 32.51 -5.20 27.26
N LYS A 463 33.79 -5.30 26.89
CA LYS A 463 34.50 -6.57 26.69
C LYS A 463 34.60 -7.43 27.95
N VAL A 464 34.75 -6.83 29.13
CA VAL A 464 34.90 -7.55 30.40
C VAL A 464 34.09 -6.86 31.49
N GLN A 465 33.32 -7.65 32.22
CA GLN A 465 32.54 -7.20 33.38
C GLN A 465 32.78 -8.16 34.54
N THR A 466 32.90 -7.61 35.75
CA THR A 466 33.09 -8.38 36.99
C THR A 466 32.00 -8.02 37.97
N PHE A 467 31.46 -9.03 38.64
CA PHE A 467 30.31 -8.94 39.51
C PHE A 467 30.59 -9.61 40.85
N LYS A 468 29.79 -9.27 41.86
CA LYS A 468 29.79 -9.91 43.17
C LYS A 468 28.38 -10.44 43.46
N PRO A 469 27.95 -11.51 42.77
CA PRO A 469 26.60 -12.03 42.92
C PRO A 469 26.38 -12.52 44.35
N THR A 470 25.22 -12.19 44.91
CA THR A 470 24.81 -12.56 46.27
C THR A 470 23.60 -13.47 46.30
N ASN A 471 22.82 -13.50 45.21
CA ASN A 471 21.57 -14.24 45.14
C ASN A 471 21.81 -15.66 44.61
N LYS A 472 20.94 -16.60 45.00
CA LYS A 472 20.91 -17.93 44.39
C LYS A 472 20.64 -17.83 42.89
N PRO A 473 21.24 -18.70 42.05
CA PRO A 473 20.97 -18.71 40.62
C PRO A 473 19.47 -18.86 40.32
N TYR A 474 18.92 -17.97 39.48
CA TYR A 474 17.53 -18.02 39.04
C TYR A 474 17.40 -17.60 37.58
N ILE A 475 16.24 -17.91 36.97
CA ILE A 475 15.86 -17.47 35.63
C ILE A 475 14.88 -16.30 35.79
N PRO A 476 15.21 -15.11 35.25
CA PRO A 476 14.27 -13.99 35.18
C PRO A 476 13.02 -14.30 34.35
N GLU A 477 11.89 -13.69 34.70
CA GLU A 477 10.59 -13.92 34.02
C GLU A 477 10.46 -13.13 32.70
N ASP A 478 11.26 -12.10 32.50
CA ASP A 478 11.19 -11.13 31.40
C ASP A 478 12.07 -11.47 30.19
N LEU A 479 12.60 -12.69 30.11
CA LEU A 479 13.46 -13.13 29.00
C LEU A 479 12.66 -13.50 27.74
N ILE A 480 13.11 -13.00 26.59
CA ILE A 480 12.40 -13.12 25.30
C ILE A 480 13.09 -14.17 24.43
N TRP A 481 14.41 -14.08 24.28
CA TRP A 481 15.22 -15.02 23.50
C TRP A 481 15.34 -16.39 24.19
N TYR A 482 15.49 -16.42 25.51
CA TYR A 482 15.65 -17.65 26.31
C TYR A 482 14.62 -18.74 25.99
N ASN A 483 13.37 -18.37 25.72
CA ASN A 483 12.30 -19.31 25.42
C ASN A 483 12.53 -20.08 24.10
N SER A 484 13.31 -19.51 23.19
CA SER A 484 13.69 -20.13 21.90
C SER A 484 15.10 -20.75 21.90
N GLU A 485 15.92 -20.50 22.93
CA GLU A 485 17.33 -20.88 22.98
C GLU A 485 17.57 -22.11 23.85
N THR A 486 17.49 -23.30 23.23
CA THR A 486 17.65 -24.58 23.94
C THR A 486 19.02 -24.73 24.63
N SER A 487 20.10 -24.16 24.07
CA SER A 487 21.42 -24.19 24.71
C SER A 487 21.42 -23.37 26.00
N TRP A 488 20.74 -22.22 26.02
CA TRP A 488 20.63 -21.36 27.20
C TRP A 488 19.77 -22.02 28.27
N GLN A 489 18.66 -22.64 27.90
CA GLN A 489 17.81 -23.42 28.82
C GLN A 489 18.58 -24.57 29.46
N ARG A 490 19.38 -25.30 28.67
CA ARG A 490 20.23 -26.37 29.18
C ARG A 490 21.30 -25.83 30.14
N LEU A 491 21.96 -24.74 29.78
CA LEU A 491 22.96 -24.08 30.63
C LEU A 491 22.35 -23.60 31.95
N ALA A 492 21.20 -22.93 31.90
CA ALA A 492 20.48 -22.47 33.09
C ALA A 492 20.12 -23.65 34.01
N ASN A 493 19.58 -24.73 33.46
CA ASN A 493 19.28 -25.95 34.22
C ASN A 493 20.53 -26.59 34.84
N GLN A 494 21.63 -26.68 34.08
CA GLN A 494 22.89 -27.20 34.58
C GLN A 494 23.52 -26.31 35.65
N ARG A 495 23.30 -24.99 35.57
CA ARG A 495 23.78 -24.04 36.57
C ARG A 495 22.89 -24.04 37.81
N ILE A 496 21.58 -24.16 37.70
CA ILE A 496 20.65 -24.20 38.85
C ILE A 496 20.73 -25.54 39.58
N ASN A 497 20.75 -26.65 38.85
CA ASN A 497 20.69 -28.00 39.43
C ASN A 497 22.06 -28.70 39.51
N GLY A 498 23.05 -28.27 38.72
CA GLY A 498 24.40 -28.86 38.67
C GLY A 498 25.50 -27.90 39.15
N ASN A 499 26.77 -28.23 38.92
CA ASN A 499 27.91 -27.50 39.49
C ASN A 499 28.80 -26.82 38.43
N ILE A 500 28.21 -26.27 37.37
CA ILE A 500 28.98 -25.52 36.37
C ILE A 500 29.60 -24.28 37.03
N ALA A 501 30.94 -24.22 36.97
CA ALA A 501 31.74 -23.10 37.45
C ALA A 501 32.16 -22.15 36.31
N VAL A 502 32.32 -22.67 35.09
CA VAL A 502 32.78 -21.92 33.91
C VAL A 502 32.01 -22.41 32.70
N HIS A 503 31.61 -21.48 31.82
CA HIS A 503 30.98 -21.78 30.54
C HIS A 503 31.53 -20.86 29.44
N THR A 504 31.44 -21.31 28.19
CA THR A 504 31.67 -20.47 27.02
C THR A 504 30.60 -20.75 25.99
N GLU A 505 29.90 -19.70 25.57
CA GLU A 505 28.84 -19.77 24.56
C GLU A 505 29.25 -18.95 23.34
N ASN A 506 29.08 -19.51 22.15
CA ASN A 506 29.20 -18.75 20.91
C ASN A 506 27.82 -18.27 20.47
N ILE A 507 27.62 -16.96 20.46
CA ILE A 507 26.40 -16.32 19.97
C ILE A 507 26.66 -15.89 18.53
N VAL A 508 25.84 -16.36 17.60
CA VAL A 508 25.92 -16.07 16.16
C VAL A 508 24.71 -15.28 15.68
N SER A 509 24.86 -14.39 14.70
CA SER A 509 23.76 -13.67 14.07
C SER A 509 22.92 -14.50 13.09
N MET A 510 22.96 -15.84 13.18
CA MET A 510 22.18 -16.76 12.35
C MET A 510 20.72 -16.81 12.80
N PHE A 511 20.03 -15.68 12.77
CA PHE A 511 18.58 -15.71 12.69
C PHE A 511 18.24 -15.86 11.21
N ASN A 512 17.40 -16.84 10.84
CA ASN A 512 16.83 -16.94 9.49
C ASN A 512 16.39 -15.53 9.08
N GLU A 513 16.89 -15.01 7.96
CA GLU A 513 16.78 -13.58 7.62
C GLU A 513 15.32 -13.11 7.81
N VAL A 514 15.06 -12.32 8.86
CA VAL A 514 13.70 -11.79 9.20
C VAL A 514 13.07 -11.15 7.97
N VAL A 515 13.92 -10.58 7.11
CA VAL A 515 13.59 -10.03 5.81
C VAL A 515 14.56 -10.62 4.78
N SER A 516 14.01 -11.22 3.73
CA SER A 516 14.76 -11.81 2.63
C SER A 516 15.44 -10.76 1.75
N ASN A 517 16.52 -11.15 1.06
CA ASN A 517 17.17 -10.29 0.06
C ASN A 517 16.20 -9.81 -1.03
N ASN A 518 15.23 -10.64 -1.43
CA ASN A 518 14.24 -10.26 -2.44
C ASN A 518 13.30 -9.17 -1.93
N GLU A 519 12.82 -9.26 -0.69
CA GLU A 519 12.02 -8.20 -0.06
C GLU A 519 12.81 -6.90 0.01
N ILE A 520 14.10 -6.95 0.42
CA ILE A 520 14.96 -5.76 0.51
C ILE A 520 15.18 -5.12 -0.87
N ASN A 521 15.39 -5.93 -1.91
CA ASN A 521 15.54 -5.42 -3.27
C ASN A 521 14.28 -4.70 -3.77
N LYS A 522 13.09 -5.26 -3.50
CA LYS A 522 11.81 -4.62 -3.86
C LYS A 522 11.63 -3.29 -3.12
N ILE A 523 11.91 -3.29 -1.82
CA ILE A 523 11.87 -2.09 -0.98
C ILE A 523 12.84 -1.01 -1.51
N ASN A 524 14.08 -1.37 -1.83
CA ASN A 524 15.07 -0.43 -2.36
C ASN A 524 14.62 0.15 -3.72
N ALA A 525 14.04 -0.67 -4.59
CA ALA A 525 13.51 -0.23 -5.88
C ALA A 525 12.38 0.81 -5.71
N GLU A 526 11.47 0.57 -4.76
CA GLU A 526 10.39 1.51 -4.45
C GLU A 526 10.91 2.80 -3.81
N LEU A 527 11.83 2.72 -2.85
CA LEU A 527 12.47 3.90 -2.24
C LEU A 527 13.22 4.78 -3.25
N LYS A 528 13.87 4.15 -4.24
CA LYS A 528 14.57 4.87 -5.31
C LYS A 528 13.64 5.78 -6.11
N PHE A 529 12.38 5.40 -6.24
CA PHE A 529 11.36 6.20 -6.91
C PHE A 529 10.67 7.18 -5.95
N LEU A 530 10.36 6.73 -4.73
CA LEU A 530 9.62 7.53 -3.75
C LEU A 530 10.42 8.70 -3.18
N LEU A 531 11.67 8.47 -2.76
CA LEU A 531 12.46 9.48 -2.05
C LEU A 531 12.68 10.77 -2.86
N PRO A 532 13.02 10.73 -4.16
CA PRO A 532 13.12 11.94 -4.98
C PRO A 532 11.81 12.73 -5.07
N LYS A 533 10.65 12.05 -5.15
CA LYS A 533 9.34 12.72 -5.23
C LYS A 533 9.03 13.54 -3.99
N ILE A 534 9.58 13.16 -2.84
CA ILE A 534 9.40 13.89 -1.56
C ILE A 534 10.59 14.80 -1.22
N GLY A 535 11.44 15.11 -2.20
CA GLY A 535 12.57 16.04 -2.05
C GLY A 535 13.77 15.46 -1.30
N VAL A 536 13.91 14.13 -1.28
CA VAL A 536 15.02 13.42 -0.62
C VAL A 536 15.90 12.78 -1.66
N ASP A 537 17.19 13.15 -1.69
CA ASP A 537 18.13 12.55 -2.61
C ASP A 537 18.33 11.06 -2.32
N TYR A 538 18.11 10.23 -3.33
CA TYR A 538 18.45 8.81 -3.25
C TYR A 538 19.91 8.60 -3.69
N ASN A 539 20.76 8.13 -2.78
CA ASN A 539 22.14 7.75 -3.08
C ASN A 539 22.40 6.28 -2.68
N LYS A 540 23.52 5.70 -3.15
CA LYS A 540 23.93 4.32 -2.80
C LYS A 540 24.25 4.11 -1.31
N GLU A 541 24.35 5.19 -0.53
CA GLU A 541 24.52 5.11 0.92
C GLU A 541 23.19 4.92 1.65
N ASN A 542 22.09 5.40 1.05
CA ASN A 542 20.72 5.23 1.52
C ASN A 542 20.14 3.84 1.18
N GLU A 543 20.78 3.11 0.26
CA GLU A 543 20.38 1.75 -0.11
C GLU A 543 20.52 0.81 1.09
N ILE A 544 19.45 0.08 1.41
CA ILE A 544 19.47 -0.89 2.49
C ILE A 544 20.34 -2.06 2.04
N LYS A 545 21.54 -2.15 2.62
CA LYS A 545 22.52 -3.18 2.28
C LYS A 545 22.24 -4.46 3.03
N THR A 546 22.24 -5.57 2.31
CA THR A 546 22.29 -6.90 2.93
C THR A 546 23.73 -7.35 3.01
N ASN A 547 24.36 -7.21 4.17
CA ASN A 547 25.63 -7.90 4.44
C ASN A 547 25.34 -9.39 4.67
N SER A 548 24.89 -10.10 3.62
CA SER A 548 24.60 -11.55 3.64
C SER A 548 25.85 -12.40 3.89
N LYS A 549 27.06 -11.81 3.75
CA LYS A 549 28.35 -12.49 3.97
C LYS A 549 28.96 -12.29 5.35
N GLU A 550 28.49 -11.33 6.14
CA GLU A 550 29.05 -11.06 7.48
C GLU A 550 28.16 -11.66 8.55
N THR A 551 28.51 -12.86 9.00
CA THR A 551 27.97 -13.43 10.23
C THR A 551 28.69 -12.81 11.43
N LEU A 552 27.96 -12.13 12.30
CA LEU A 552 28.51 -11.72 13.59
C LEU A 552 28.57 -12.96 14.49
N GLU A 553 29.76 -13.27 15.03
CA GLU A 553 29.94 -14.36 16.00
C GLU A 553 30.78 -13.88 17.16
N TRP A 554 30.21 -13.92 18.36
CA TRP A 554 30.89 -13.57 19.60
C TRP A 554 30.90 -14.74 20.57
N GLY A 555 32.08 -15.06 21.09
CA GLY A 555 32.26 -15.96 22.23
C GLY A 555 32.08 -15.20 23.54
N VAL A 556 31.14 -15.66 24.36
CA VAL A 556 30.88 -15.15 25.71
C VAL A 556 31.39 -16.16 26.72
N PHE A 557 32.50 -15.82 27.38
CA PHE A 557 33.05 -16.54 28.51
C PHE A 557 32.38 -16.09 29.80
N VAL A 558 31.98 -17.06 30.63
CA VAL A 558 31.31 -16.81 31.90
C VAL A 558 32.00 -17.62 32.99
N GLN A 559 32.32 -16.94 34.09
CA GLN A 559 32.73 -17.58 35.33
C GLN A 559 31.65 -17.34 36.37
N PHE A 560 31.22 -18.40 37.05
CA PHE A 560 30.20 -18.35 38.08
C PHE A 560 30.82 -18.34 39.48
N GLN A 561 30.05 -17.81 40.43
CA GLN A 561 30.36 -17.95 41.85
C GLN A 561 30.08 -19.38 42.32
N ASP A 562 30.87 -19.84 43.28
CA ASP A 562 30.57 -21.06 44.00
C ASP A 562 29.18 -20.96 44.65
N LYS A 563 28.34 -21.98 44.46
CA LYS A 563 26.98 -21.99 45.04
C LYS A 563 27.02 -21.93 46.55
N GLU A 564 28.05 -22.51 47.17
CA GLU A 564 28.24 -22.48 48.62
C GLU A 564 28.51 -21.05 49.13
N LEU A 565 29.10 -20.20 48.28
CA LEU A 565 29.38 -18.79 48.57
C LEU A 565 28.22 -17.86 48.22
N LEU A 566 27.26 -18.30 47.39
CA LEU A 566 26.02 -17.59 47.10
C LEU A 566 25.01 -17.63 48.28
N GLU A 567 25.45 -18.11 49.44
CA GLU A 567 24.68 -18.13 50.69
C GLU A 567 25.35 -17.40 51.88
N GLN A 568 26.53 -16.76 51.73
CA GLN A 568 27.25 -16.23 52.91
C GLN A 568 27.24 -14.69 53.05
N LYS A 569 26.36 -14.27 53.98
CA LYS A 569 26.06 -12.95 54.59
C LYS A 569 25.04 -12.10 53.81
N LYS A 570 23.78 -11.99 54.24
CA LYS A 570 23.29 -11.80 55.62
C LYS A 570 22.42 -12.96 56.14
N THR A 571 22.94 -13.68 57.13
CA THR A 571 22.12 -14.00 58.31
C THR A 571 21.91 -12.68 59.05
N ILE A 572 20.91 -11.92 58.61
CA ILE A 572 20.21 -10.97 59.46
C ILE A 572 18.76 -11.40 59.32
N GLU A 573 18.29 -12.17 60.31
CA GLU A 573 16.91 -12.24 60.75
C GLU A 573 15.81 -12.19 59.66
N ILE A 574 15.86 -12.91 58.53
CA ILE A 574 14.74 -12.86 57.56
C ILE A 574 13.45 -13.51 58.10
N PRO A 575 13.48 -14.63 58.86
CA PRO A 575 12.25 -15.13 59.50
C PRO A 575 11.72 -14.20 60.59
N GLU A 576 12.61 -13.49 61.29
CA GLU A 576 12.24 -12.59 62.39
C GLU A 576 11.79 -11.22 61.89
N ILE A 577 12.44 -10.67 60.84
CA ILE A 577 12.09 -9.40 60.19
C ILE A 577 10.77 -9.56 59.44
N ASN A 578 10.51 -10.65 58.70
CA ASN A 578 9.18 -10.83 58.09
C ASN A 578 8.08 -10.90 59.14
N ASN A 579 8.32 -11.59 60.27
CA ASN A 579 7.36 -11.66 61.37
C ASN A 579 7.19 -10.30 62.08
N LYS A 580 8.25 -9.48 62.16
CA LYS A 580 8.20 -8.09 62.67
C LYS A 580 7.50 -7.13 61.69
N ILE A 581 7.69 -7.30 60.38
CA ILE A 581 7.02 -6.55 59.31
C ILE A 581 5.54 -6.92 59.25
N GLU A 582 5.18 -8.20 59.33
CA GLU A 582 3.78 -8.64 59.39
C GLU A 582 3.07 -8.07 60.62
N LYS A 583 3.70 -8.11 61.80
CA LYS A 583 3.15 -7.46 63.01
C LYS A 583 3.03 -5.95 62.87
N TYR A 584 3.95 -5.29 62.18
CA TYR A 584 3.83 -3.85 61.91
C TYR A 584 2.70 -3.58 60.92
N LYS A 585 2.56 -4.43 59.88
CA LYS A 585 1.49 -4.36 58.88
C LYS A 585 0.11 -4.53 59.52
N GLU A 586 -0.05 -5.46 60.46
CA GLU A 586 -1.27 -5.62 61.27
C GLU A 586 -1.59 -4.36 62.09
N GLU A 587 -0.56 -3.71 62.66
CA GLU A 587 -0.75 -2.50 63.47
C GLU A 587 -1.09 -1.29 62.60
N VAL A 588 -0.49 -1.16 61.41
CA VAL A 588 -0.87 -0.13 60.43
C VAL A 588 -2.29 -0.36 59.93
N ALA A 589 -2.64 -1.61 59.57
CA ALA A 589 -3.99 -1.97 59.15
C ALA A 589 -5.05 -1.66 60.22
N PHE A 590 -4.69 -1.81 61.50
CA PHE A 590 -5.55 -1.44 62.62
C PHE A 590 -5.67 0.08 62.81
N MET A 591 -4.61 0.86 62.58
CA MET A 591 -4.70 2.33 62.68
C MET A 591 -5.58 2.92 61.58
N ILE A 592 -5.52 2.36 60.38
CA ILE A 592 -6.26 2.88 59.21
C ILE A 592 -7.66 2.24 59.07
N GLU A 593 -8.11 1.42 60.02
CA GLU A 593 -9.40 0.69 59.96
C GLU A 593 -10.60 1.67 59.95
N ASP A 594 -10.40 2.86 60.51
CA ASP A 594 -11.43 3.86 60.77
C ASP A 594 -11.73 4.72 59.53
N ASP A 595 -10.73 5.45 59.04
CA ASP A 595 -10.86 6.43 57.96
C ASP A 595 -9.87 6.21 56.80
N GLY A 596 -9.02 5.17 56.88
CA GLY A 596 -8.03 4.88 55.86
C GLY A 596 -6.86 5.86 55.81
N LEU A 597 -6.71 6.76 56.80
CA LEU A 597 -5.65 7.76 56.88
C LEU A 597 -4.78 7.53 58.11
N ILE A 598 -3.63 8.22 58.19
CA ILE A 598 -2.77 8.21 59.38
C ILE A 598 -2.73 9.61 59.97
N ASP A 599 -3.41 9.83 61.07
CA ASP A 599 -3.45 11.11 61.77
C ASP A 599 -2.18 11.39 62.62
N ASP A 600 -2.08 12.60 63.20
CA ASP A 600 -0.95 13.01 64.04
C ASP A 600 -0.76 12.16 65.31
N GLY A 601 -1.84 11.55 65.82
CA GLY A 601 -1.83 10.65 66.97
C GLY A 601 -1.33 9.26 66.60
N GLU A 602 -1.86 8.71 65.51
CA GLU A 602 -1.52 7.43 64.92
C GLU A 602 -0.09 7.44 64.40
N ARG A 603 0.37 8.53 63.77
CA ARG A 603 1.76 8.74 63.38
C ARG A 603 2.72 8.54 64.55
N ARG A 604 2.44 9.17 65.70
CA ARG A 604 3.28 9.01 66.91
C ARG A 604 3.23 7.60 67.45
N MET A 605 2.12 6.90 67.28
CA MET A 605 1.96 5.51 67.71
C MET A 605 2.72 4.55 66.79
N LEU A 606 2.62 4.72 65.47
CA LEU A 606 3.34 3.96 64.46
C LEU A 606 4.85 4.17 64.56
N GLU A 607 5.34 5.39 64.78
CA GLU A 607 6.78 5.63 65.05
C GLU A 607 7.29 4.89 66.29
N ARG A 608 6.46 4.73 67.33
CA ARG A 608 6.80 3.93 68.52
C ARG A 608 6.80 2.44 68.20
N LYS A 609 5.85 1.96 67.39
CA LYS A 609 5.75 0.56 66.95
C LYS A 609 6.89 0.19 66.01
N GLN A 610 7.25 1.07 65.08
CA GLN A 610 8.43 0.98 64.23
C GLN A 610 9.69 0.76 65.07
N LYS A 611 9.94 1.63 66.06
CA LYS A 611 11.09 1.50 66.97
C LYS A 611 11.02 0.22 67.81
N LYS A 612 9.83 -0.18 68.27
CA LYS A 612 9.60 -1.42 69.04
C LYS A 612 9.90 -2.67 68.22
N TYR A 613 9.59 -2.67 66.92
CA TYR A 613 9.84 -3.80 66.01
C TYR A 613 11.20 -3.71 65.29
N GLY A 614 11.98 -2.66 65.54
CA GLY A 614 13.34 -2.51 64.99
C GLY A 614 13.37 -2.26 63.48
N LEU A 615 12.30 -1.71 62.92
CA LEU A 615 12.19 -1.40 61.48
C LEU A 615 12.92 -0.09 61.14
N THR A 616 13.51 -0.02 59.95
CA THR A 616 14.03 1.26 59.42
C THR A 616 12.87 2.19 59.04
N LYS A 617 13.14 3.49 58.84
CA LYS A 617 12.12 4.45 58.35
C LYS A 617 11.59 4.05 56.98
N GLU A 618 12.51 3.72 56.07
CA GLU A 618 12.18 3.25 54.71
C GLU A 618 11.31 1.99 54.71
N GLN A 619 11.56 1.04 55.62
CA GLN A 619 10.75 -0.18 55.74
C GLN A 619 9.33 0.09 56.25
N ALA A 620 9.18 0.99 57.22
CA ALA A 620 7.86 1.37 57.75
C ALA A 620 7.05 2.17 56.73
N GLU A 621 7.70 3.13 56.05
CA GLU A 621 7.08 3.94 54.99
C GLU A 621 6.60 3.07 53.83
N ALA A 622 7.37 2.06 53.43
CA ALA A 622 6.96 1.12 52.37
C ALA A 622 5.72 0.29 52.77
N VAL A 623 5.65 -0.19 54.02
CA VAL A 623 4.49 -0.95 54.54
C VAL A 623 3.25 -0.07 54.64
N GLU A 624 3.42 1.18 55.08
CA GLU A 624 2.32 2.14 55.16
C GLU A 624 1.79 2.50 53.77
N GLN A 625 2.66 2.77 52.80
CA GLN A 625 2.26 3.07 51.42
C GLN A 625 1.56 1.89 50.74
N GLU A 626 2.02 0.67 50.99
CA GLU A 626 1.39 -0.56 50.47
C GLU A 626 -0.06 -0.73 50.98
N LEU A 627 -0.34 -0.30 52.21
CA LEU A 627 -1.66 -0.42 52.83
C LEU A 627 -2.57 0.78 52.56
N LEU A 628 -2.00 1.97 52.39
CA LEU A 628 -2.74 3.21 52.14
C LEU A 628 -3.17 3.38 50.68
N PHE A 629 -2.33 2.91 49.75
CA PHE A 629 -2.48 3.25 48.33
C PHE A 629 -2.28 2.02 47.42
N ASN A 630 -3.16 1.88 46.44
CA ASN A 630 -2.97 0.88 45.39
C ASN A 630 -1.93 1.35 44.34
N PRO A 631 -1.41 0.45 43.46
CA PRO A 631 -0.36 0.80 42.50
C PRO A 631 -0.70 1.95 41.53
N ASN A 632 -1.98 2.19 41.25
CA ASN A 632 -2.43 3.28 40.40
C ASN A 632 -2.49 4.60 41.16
N GLU A 633 -2.92 4.57 42.44
CA GLU A 633 -2.89 5.71 43.35
C GLU A 633 -1.44 6.15 43.61
N ILE A 634 -0.50 5.22 43.78
CA ILE A 634 0.93 5.54 43.93
C ILE A 634 1.46 6.32 42.72
N LYS A 635 1.18 5.86 41.49
CA LYS A 635 1.59 6.57 40.25
C LYS A 635 0.96 7.95 40.17
N TYR A 636 -0.29 8.10 40.59
CA TYR A 636 -0.96 9.39 40.65
C TYR A 636 -0.30 10.33 41.67
N ILE A 637 0.00 9.83 42.87
CA ILE A 637 0.64 10.59 43.95
C ILE A 637 2.05 11.06 43.55
N GLU A 638 2.81 10.24 42.81
CA GLU A 638 4.11 10.63 42.27
C GLU A 638 4.00 11.81 41.29
N GLU A 639 3.06 11.74 40.35
CA GLU A 639 2.78 12.84 39.42
C GLU A 639 2.29 14.11 40.15
N TYR A 640 1.44 13.94 41.17
CA TYR A 640 0.97 15.03 42.03
C TYR A 640 2.11 15.71 42.78
N LYS A 641 2.99 14.94 43.43
CA LYS A 641 4.16 15.46 44.17
C LYS A 641 5.15 16.19 43.27
N LEU A 642 5.38 15.69 42.05
CA LEU A 642 6.24 16.37 41.07
C LEU A 642 5.69 17.74 40.69
N MET A 643 4.37 17.88 40.53
CA MET A 643 3.73 19.17 40.24
C MET A 643 3.66 20.09 41.45
N LEU A 644 3.74 19.54 42.67
CA LEU A 644 3.73 20.30 43.92
C LEU A 644 5.10 20.87 44.29
N GLU A 645 6.20 20.42 43.69
CA GLU A 645 7.56 20.94 43.94
C GLU A 645 7.69 22.45 43.65
N GLU A 646 6.84 23.03 42.80
CA GLU A 646 6.78 24.48 42.53
C GLU A 646 5.90 25.27 43.52
N GLY A 647 5.33 24.61 44.54
CA GLY A 647 4.67 25.21 45.69
C GLY A 647 3.21 25.64 45.50
N SER A 648 2.66 25.56 44.28
CA SER A 648 1.23 25.74 44.01
C SER A 648 0.82 25.12 42.69
N ILE A 649 -0.33 24.44 42.66
CA ILE A 649 -0.87 23.83 41.45
C ILE A 649 -1.61 24.88 40.61
N THR A 650 -1.12 25.12 39.40
CA THR A 650 -1.73 26.00 38.39
C THR A 650 -3.00 25.38 37.80
N GLU A 651 -3.85 26.20 37.17
CA GLU A 651 -5.07 25.71 36.50
C GLU A 651 -4.78 24.75 35.33
N THR A 652 -3.60 24.87 34.73
CA THR A 652 -3.09 23.95 33.72
C THR A 652 -2.68 22.61 34.31
N GLU A 653 -1.97 22.60 35.43
CA GLU A 653 -1.58 21.37 36.14
C GLU A 653 -2.80 20.66 36.72
N ARG A 654 -3.78 21.41 37.23
CA ARG A 654 -5.08 20.85 37.66
C ARG A 654 -5.74 20.03 36.56
N LYS A 655 -5.77 20.55 35.33
CA LYS A 655 -6.30 19.81 34.17
C LYS A 655 -5.45 18.59 33.80
N MET A 656 -4.14 18.62 34.03
CA MET A 656 -3.27 17.45 33.83
C MET A 656 -3.49 16.39 34.90
N LEU A 657 -3.60 16.78 36.16
CA LEU A 657 -3.90 15.88 37.28
C LEU A 657 -5.24 15.17 37.10
N THR A 658 -6.31 15.88 36.71
CA THR A 658 -7.60 15.25 36.38
C THR A 658 -7.47 14.23 35.22
N ARG A 659 -6.58 14.47 34.26
CA ARG A 659 -6.30 13.50 33.19
C ARG A 659 -5.50 12.31 33.69
N TYR A 660 -4.54 12.50 34.59
CA TYR A 660 -3.78 11.41 35.20
C TYR A 660 -4.65 10.55 36.11
N ALA A 661 -5.48 11.15 36.95
CA ALA A 661 -6.47 10.44 37.76
C ALA A 661 -7.35 9.54 36.88
N LYS A 662 -7.92 10.09 35.80
CA LYS A 662 -8.70 9.32 34.82
C LYS A 662 -7.88 8.22 34.11
N ARG A 663 -6.61 8.47 33.80
CA ARG A 663 -5.69 7.47 33.19
C ARG A 663 -5.38 6.31 34.14
N TYR A 664 -5.36 6.57 35.44
CA TYR A 664 -5.07 5.61 36.50
C TYR A 664 -6.34 5.01 37.14
N ASP A 665 -7.52 5.29 36.59
CA ASP A 665 -8.82 4.81 37.08
C ASP A 665 -9.15 5.27 38.52
N ILE A 666 -8.77 6.51 38.84
CA ILE A 666 -9.05 7.18 40.11
C ILE A 666 -10.21 8.14 39.87
N ASP A 667 -11.32 7.97 40.60
CA ASP A 667 -12.46 8.87 40.50
C ASP A 667 -12.19 10.24 41.14
N GLU A 668 -13.01 11.23 40.82
CA GLU A 668 -12.80 12.63 41.23
C GLU A 668 -12.86 12.82 42.75
N THR A 669 -13.70 12.04 43.44
CA THR A 669 -13.81 12.01 44.91
C THR A 669 -12.53 11.46 45.53
N ARG A 670 -12.06 10.30 45.04
CA ARG A 670 -10.85 9.66 45.54
C ARG A 670 -9.60 10.46 45.19
N GLN A 671 -9.58 11.09 44.02
CA GLN A 671 -8.54 12.03 43.61
C GLN A 671 -8.38 13.14 44.66
N GLN A 672 -9.50 13.73 45.10
CA GLN A 672 -9.49 14.81 46.08
C GLN A 672 -9.03 14.35 47.46
N GLU A 673 -9.49 13.17 47.93
CA GLU A 673 -9.02 12.56 49.17
C GLU A 673 -7.50 12.32 49.19
N LEU A 674 -6.95 11.82 48.07
CA LEU A 674 -5.51 11.59 47.94
C LEU A 674 -4.71 12.89 48.01
N GLU A 675 -5.20 13.94 47.36
CA GLU A 675 -4.56 15.26 47.38
C GLU A 675 -4.64 15.93 48.76
N ASP A 676 -5.79 15.83 49.44
CA ASP A 676 -6.01 16.35 50.78
C ASP A 676 -5.15 15.60 51.82
N SER A 677 -4.90 14.30 51.63
CA SER A 677 -4.01 13.52 52.51
C SER A 677 -2.52 13.87 52.40
N LEU A 678 -2.14 14.63 51.36
CA LEU A 678 -0.76 14.99 51.03
C LEU A 678 -0.46 16.48 51.28
N ASN A 679 -1.48 17.28 51.56
CA ASN A 679 -1.40 18.70 51.95
C ASN A 679 -1.51 18.85 53.46
#